data_AF-A0A1B6J7U5-F1
#
_entry.id   AF-A0A1B6J7U5-F1
#
_cell.length_a   1.000
_cell.length_b   1.000
_cell.length_c   1.000
_cell.angle_alpha   90.00
_cell.angle_beta   90.00
_cell.angle_gamma   90.00
#
_symmetry.space_group_name_H-M   'P 1'
#
loop_
_entity.id
_entity.type
_entity.pdbx_description
1 polymer ?
#
loop_
_entity_poly.entity_id
_entity_poly.type
_entity_poly.pdbx_seq_one_letter_code
_entity_poly.pdbx_strand_id
1 'polypeptide(L)'
;LLFHYFVSVSSNYGDITMMRLTLLCSGIFLSTLQAVIGGEHELFSANQEIKFLWHAQIKVGSNYPMKISSEWNINAQLIAQTVNNLTTLQLIDIKSDEDLGESHRELSLPFRVVFQDGVLECLTVAPTDTDWSINIKRALLSLLQLDIKYIAAGELAFISEEVGLYGKCKAEYIVQPFQGNLKHVKKILDLQSCWNHPITLWSSSPKFICPNSYQTETVSYSEREYFIDMGAPIMIQNITARGSITLQPFQAQAEAHYSLVSQTLVLKDAGAIEKELPFPSESANNAELIYKELLLDATHGIPPANKTEVLQEISDMLKDMGNSLWWEVAARGLNNETVHNLINLMWWLELEDWEQLYSTVTLGTSYQQETMQHLFWELVPVVGSSQSALFIRDLVKTERIKGLLAGRLLVNFPFYQRKPTEDLLTQCEELLHLKPPVGKDVRYSAILSFATLIDSTCAQQCKADTIDRYAKLYLDRFTDSEEYEERMLYLQGLSNIALKQILDYLTPTITGQATSDHHIQFLATWAVLNTAYTNPDKAFELFWPLLNNRSQTLEMRVAAMTILILSKPTSDRLISLYWYMQTEPSLQLYNYFYTTIKSLASTTYPCYYNIGLIASQLSRSIKRKSTPWATGNYLLDYEDKERGYGGMLQLLSIGSERTGLPNVFIFMTEQHSLGVTTSYALYIKAEGVGEGIKRQLQKMTVDTSINFKKIAEFLTTLKMPVKKQEEIHLELIFKIDGKTVITQYLNTSSFHNISTVVRKLSSVYFEFSVNYQRLMFPLFLMRNQPTDLGVPSLIQTRSGSLISARGSVSQDDEGRARNTELDLRYSWNGITSLQVYNPMSNKWYGATRSRSLHVRLPFAIQLHLDVAKNIFTIKTIQHRDYMAGSRLGVVWHAVFNPVPHGSNSCASHVEKEEWTMDSQDLGARLGASVFNCPGRTTITDALHLLKKAFMSKEKNYQMVPGGVALLGIFSLKEQLAFQPPGSNCGLMLSFMPLLSQVEPVLTFEKNEMKLQMSRKDGLLWEIKAVIKKNLDGNRELTFKLYHTPTVRVTSSDIWRVIQFEGAFVLPSSKASVFKPPSPLTGYMFISWGDSSPTHADKAAVVDVKVEASHNNGQDLQCPDLSPVCLQSISELATQQEAIVQYVNLPDWLITAAHALFPNYVQTGSSSTTIDFSSPALPPWKAQGLCAINSQTVLTMDNTTKSLSLTSCFTVLLADCSEDASFAVLVKKMTEPQHLVTFTLPFIFIQYHF
;
A
#
# COMPACT_ATOMS: atom_id res chain seq x y z
N LEU A 1 -16.17 -36.86 -25.90
CA LEU A 1 -16.26 -38.30 -25.59
C LEU A 1 -15.06 -38.60 -24.67
N LEU A 2 -15.18 -38.37 -23.35
CA LEU A 2 -15.69 -39.32 -22.31
C LEU A 2 -14.66 -40.45 -22.11
N PHE A 3 -13.98 -40.72 -20.99
CA PHE A 3 -14.11 -40.51 -19.52
C PHE A 3 -12.67 -40.54 -18.92
N HIS A 4 -12.23 -39.70 -17.94
CA HIS A 4 -12.47 -39.75 -16.47
C HIS A 4 -11.93 -41.04 -15.79
N TYR A 5 -11.39 -41.11 -14.56
CA TYR A 5 -10.89 -40.19 -13.50
C TYR A 5 -10.61 -41.07 -12.25
N PHE A 6 -10.03 -40.46 -11.21
CA PHE A 6 -9.82 -40.90 -9.79
C PHE A 6 -8.54 -41.73 -9.47
N VAL A 7 -7.60 -41.37 -8.59
CA VAL A 7 -7.40 -40.45 -7.41
C VAL A 7 -7.18 -41.25 -6.12
N SER A 8 -6.05 -40.89 -5.47
CA SER A 8 -5.64 -40.94 -4.05
C SER A 8 -5.69 -42.25 -3.24
N VAL A 9 -4.65 -42.50 -2.43
CA VAL A 9 -4.55 -42.10 -1.00
C VAL A 9 -3.23 -42.62 -0.39
N SER A 10 -2.60 -41.71 0.38
CA SER A 10 -1.60 -41.83 1.46
C SER A 10 -0.90 -43.15 1.78
N SER A 11 0.41 -43.09 2.07
CA SER A 11 0.96 -43.00 3.45
C SER A 11 2.42 -43.51 3.52
N ASN A 12 3.20 -42.82 4.36
CA ASN A 12 4.26 -43.35 5.22
C ASN A 12 5.28 -44.36 4.67
N TYR A 13 6.51 -43.88 4.46
CA TYR A 13 7.77 -44.45 4.99
C TYR A 13 8.78 -43.27 4.90
N GLY A 14 9.33 -42.70 5.97
CA GLY A 14 9.76 -43.34 7.21
C GLY A 14 11.08 -44.07 6.94
N ASP A 15 12.20 -43.40 7.22
CA ASP A 15 13.52 -43.98 7.49
C ASP A 15 13.96 -45.19 6.64
N ILE A 16 14.77 -44.99 5.59
CA ILE A 16 15.71 -46.01 5.06
C ILE A 16 16.85 -45.40 4.19
N THR A 17 16.94 -44.09 3.97
CA THR A 17 18.07 -43.48 3.22
C THR A 17 19.23 -42.99 4.08
N MET A 18 19.23 -43.23 5.39
CA MET A 18 20.34 -42.86 6.28
C MET A 18 21.43 -43.94 6.43
N MET A 19 21.23 -45.14 5.86
CA MET A 19 22.17 -46.27 6.02
C MET A 19 23.04 -46.57 4.79
N ARG A 20 22.87 -45.84 3.68
CA ARG A 20 23.69 -46.01 2.46
C ARG A 20 24.71 -44.90 2.18
N LEU A 21 24.65 -43.75 2.88
CA LEU A 21 25.59 -42.64 2.68
C LEU A 21 26.81 -42.66 3.63
N THR A 22 26.76 -43.44 4.70
CA THR A 22 27.87 -43.53 5.69
C THR A 22 28.97 -44.53 5.31
N LEU A 23 28.70 -45.43 4.36
CA LEU A 23 29.66 -46.47 3.94
C LEU A 23 30.62 -46.04 2.82
N LEU A 24 30.33 -44.96 2.08
CA LEU A 24 31.23 -44.47 1.02
C LEU A 24 32.36 -43.57 1.56
N CYS A 25 32.16 -42.91 2.69
CA CYS A 25 33.21 -42.09 3.35
C CYS A 25 34.12 -42.88 4.30
N SER A 26 33.76 -44.11 4.66
CA SER A 26 34.59 -45.00 5.48
C SER A 26 35.20 -46.08 4.58
N GLY A 27 36.23 -45.70 3.83
CA GLY A 27 36.90 -46.60 2.90
C GLY A 27 37.34 -47.89 3.60
N ILE A 28 36.70 -49.01 3.26
CA ILE A 28 37.19 -50.40 3.24
C ILE A 28 36.05 -51.23 2.61
N PHE A 29 36.36 -51.99 1.55
CA PHE A 29 35.50 -52.83 0.69
C PHE A 29 34.77 -52.14 -0.47
N LEU A 30 35.46 -51.95 -1.60
CA LEU A 30 35.02 -52.48 -2.91
C LEU A 30 36.11 -52.25 -3.97
N SER A 31 37.19 -53.05 -3.93
CA SER A 31 38.12 -53.16 -5.06
C SER A 31 38.26 -54.63 -5.42
N THR A 32 37.41 -55.10 -6.35
CA THR A 32 37.61 -56.28 -7.22
C THR A 32 36.34 -56.53 -8.04
N LEU A 33 36.03 -55.64 -9.01
CA LEU A 33 35.45 -55.97 -10.32
C LEU A 33 35.09 -54.68 -11.09
N GLN A 34 36.07 -53.99 -11.67
CA GLN A 34 35.86 -53.08 -12.81
C GLN A 34 37.22 -52.68 -13.40
N ALA A 35 37.91 -53.67 -13.96
CA ALA A 35 38.89 -53.39 -15.01
C ALA A 35 38.17 -53.68 -16.33
N VAL A 36 37.97 -52.65 -17.17
CA VAL A 36 37.96 -52.66 -18.64
C VAL A 36 37.33 -51.33 -19.13
N ILE A 37 38.22 -50.45 -19.60
CA ILE A 37 38.03 -49.29 -20.50
C ILE A 37 37.33 -48.05 -19.89
N GLY A 38 38.15 -47.19 -19.29
CA GLY A 38 37.85 -45.82 -18.87
C GLY A 38 38.86 -45.44 -17.80
N GLY A 39 39.94 -44.73 -18.15
CA GLY A 39 40.93 -44.30 -17.16
C GLY A 39 40.32 -43.24 -16.25
N GLU A 40 40.32 -43.47 -14.93
CA GLU A 40 40.00 -42.42 -13.96
C GLU A 40 41.03 -41.29 -14.11
N HIS A 41 40.56 -40.07 -14.32
CA HIS A 41 41.42 -38.91 -14.47
C HIS A 41 41.58 -38.20 -13.11
N GLU A 42 42.70 -38.46 -12.43
CA GLU A 42 42.98 -37.84 -11.12
C GLU A 42 43.42 -36.37 -11.28
N LEU A 43 42.75 -35.45 -10.57
CA LEU A 43 43.11 -34.02 -10.50
C LEU A 43 44.37 -33.77 -9.66
N PHE A 44 44.62 -34.61 -8.65
CA PHE A 44 45.79 -34.57 -7.78
C PHE A 44 46.41 -35.96 -7.69
N SER A 45 47.60 -36.15 -8.26
CA SER A 45 48.23 -37.47 -8.32
C SER A 45 48.69 -37.98 -6.95
N ALA A 46 48.67 -39.30 -6.78
CA ALA A 46 49.10 -39.95 -5.54
C ALA A 46 50.56 -39.62 -5.15
N ASN A 47 50.79 -39.40 -3.86
CA ASN A 47 52.09 -39.09 -3.23
C ASN A 47 52.78 -37.81 -3.73
N GLN A 48 51.98 -36.86 -4.25
CA GLN A 48 52.45 -35.56 -4.72
C GLN A 48 52.00 -34.43 -3.78
N GLU A 49 52.89 -33.46 -3.58
CA GLU A 49 52.58 -32.16 -2.98
C GLU A 49 52.51 -31.09 -4.07
N ILE A 50 51.41 -30.34 -4.11
CA ILE A 50 51.22 -29.23 -5.03
C ILE A 50 50.98 -27.95 -4.22
N LYS A 51 51.74 -26.90 -4.57
CA LYS A 51 51.66 -25.59 -3.95
C LYS A 51 51.10 -24.58 -4.94
N PHE A 52 50.00 -23.94 -4.57
CA PHE A 52 49.43 -22.81 -5.31
C PHE A 52 49.57 -21.50 -4.54
N LEU A 53 49.81 -20.41 -5.26
CA LEU A 53 49.62 -19.06 -4.74
C LEU A 53 48.19 -18.63 -5.02
N TRP A 54 47.43 -18.34 -3.96
CA TRP A 54 46.06 -17.88 -4.04
C TRP A 54 45.98 -16.39 -3.69
N HIS A 55 45.40 -15.61 -4.60
CA HIS A 55 45.07 -14.22 -4.37
C HIS A 55 43.57 -14.03 -4.62
N ALA A 56 42.88 -13.43 -3.66
CA ALA A 56 41.48 -13.07 -3.77
C ALA A 56 41.30 -11.58 -3.45
N GLN A 57 40.52 -10.88 -4.25
CA GLN A 57 40.13 -9.50 -4.04
C GLN A 57 38.61 -9.38 -4.09
N ILE A 58 38.04 -8.72 -3.09
CA ILE A 58 36.62 -8.33 -3.10
C ILE A 58 36.54 -6.81 -3.17
N LYS A 59 35.80 -6.32 -4.16
CA LYS A 59 35.47 -4.90 -4.34
C LYS A 59 33.95 -4.74 -4.30
N VAL A 60 33.45 -3.91 -3.41
CA VAL A 60 32.01 -3.70 -3.23
C VAL A 60 31.71 -2.21 -3.25
N GLY A 61 30.64 -1.80 -3.91
CA GLY A 61 30.35 -0.39 -4.05
C GLY A 61 29.15 -0.06 -4.93
N SER A 62 29.11 1.18 -5.40
CA SER A 62 28.14 1.66 -6.38
C SER A 62 28.85 2.29 -7.58
N ASN A 63 28.30 2.10 -8.78
CA ASN A 63 28.77 2.73 -10.01
C ASN A 63 27.85 3.86 -10.49
N TYR A 64 26.58 3.89 -10.04
CA TYR A 64 25.59 4.88 -10.45
C TYR A 64 24.65 5.21 -9.30
N PRO A 65 24.29 6.49 -9.09
CA PRO A 65 24.78 7.71 -9.78
C PRO A 65 26.18 8.19 -9.36
N MET A 66 26.81 7.57 -8.36
CA MET A 66 28.15 7.95 -7.90
C MET A 66 29.04 6.72 -7.77
N LYS A 67 30.30 6.86 -8.22
CA LYS A 67 31.29 5.80 -8.10
C LYS A 67 31.93 5.85 -6.71
N ILE A 68 31.59 4.88 -5.86
CA ILE A 68 32.23 4.64 -4.57
C ILE A 68 32.48 3.15 -4.41
N SER A 69 33.57 2.78 -3.75
CA SER A 69 33.87 1.39 -3.46
C SER A 69 34.72 1.26 -2.22
N SER A 70 34.53 0.18 -1.49
CA SER A 70 35.47 -0.33 -0.51
C SER A 70 35.93 -1.72 -0.97
N GLU A 71 37.15 -2.08 -0.61
CA GLU A 71 37.77 -3.33 -1.05
C GLU A 71 38.69 -3.90 0.01
N TRP A 72 38.90 -5.21 -0.07
CA TRP A 72 39.85 -5.94 0.75
C TRP A 72 40.36 -7.16 -0.03
N ASN A 73 41.53 -7.65 0.37
CA ASN A 73 42.18 -8.77 -0.29
C ASN A 73 42.60 -9.88 0.69
N ILE A 74 42.86 -11.05 0.14
CA ILE A 74 43.47 -12.19 0.82
C ILE A 74 44.58 -12.71 -0.08
N ASN A 75 45.75 -12.93 0.49
CA ASN A 75 46.85 -13.66 -0.10
C ASN A 75 47.13 -14.88 0.77
N ALA A 76 47.21 -16.07 0.20
CA ALA A 76 47.63 -17.26 0.92
C ALA A 76 48.32 -18.24 -0.02
N GLN A 77 49.01 -19.23 0.56
CA GLN A 77 49.52 -20.37 -0.19
C GLN A 77 48.68 -21.60 0.14
N LEU A 78 48.08 -22.22 -0.89
CA LEU A 78 47.33 -23.46 -0.77
C LEU A 78 48.26 -24.64 -1.02
N ILE A 79 48.35 -25.54 -0.05
CA ILE A 79 49.07 -26.81 -0.18
C ILE A 79 48.04 -27.92 -0.33
N ALA A 80 48.21 -28.76 -1.35
CA ALA A 80 47.43 -29.99 -1.55
C ALA A 80 48.38 -31.20 -1.53
N GLN A 81 48.08 -32.19 -0.67
CA GLN A 81 48.82 -33.45 -0.58
C GLN A 81 47.84 -34.61 -0.74
N THR A 82 48.13 -35.54 -1.66
CA THR A 82 47.31 -36.76 -1.84
C THR A 82 48.04 -37.97 -1.27
N VAL A 83 47.48 -38.57 -0.21
CA VAL A 83 48.00 -39.79 0.43
C VAL A 83 46.86 -40.80 0.51
N ASN A 84 47.06 -42.04 0.06
CA ASN A 84 46.04 -43.11 0.08
C ASN A 84 44.69 -42.70 -0.56
N ASN A 85 44.72 -42.04 -1.72
CA ASN A 85 43.54 -41.53 -2.46
C ASN A 85 42.70 -40.48 -1.69
N LEU A 86 43.24 -39.89 -0.62
CA LEU A 86 42.63 -38.76 0.07
C LEU A 86 43.50 -37.52 -0.11
N THR A 87 42.91 -36.46 -0.69
CA THR A 87 43.58 -35.17 -0.84
C THR A 87 43.34 -34.33 0.41
N THR A 88 44.40 -34.01 1.13
CA THR A 88 44.39 -33.07 2.26
C THR A 88 44.87 -31.72 1.76
N LEU A 89 44.09 -30.67 2.01
CA LEU A 89 44.42 -29.29 1.67
C LEU A 89 44.60 -28.43 2.92
N GLN A 90 45.51 -27.47 2.85
CA GLN A 90 45.72 -26.48 3.90
C GLN A 90 46.11 -25.12 3.31
N LEU A 91 45.56 -24.05 3.88
CA LEU A 91 45.99 -22.67 3.61
C LEU A 91 47.04 -22.24 4.63
N ILE A 92 48.18 -21.76 4.15
CA ILE A 92 49.29 -21.21 4.96
C ILE A 92 49.65 -19.80 4.50
N ASP A 93 50.43 -19.08 5.30
CA ASP A 93 50.91 -17.72 5.01
C ASP A 93 49.79 -16.74 4.63
N ILE A 94 48.64 -16.84 5.31
CA ILE A 94 47.46 -16.01 5.07
C ILE A 94 47.78 -14.56 5.46
N LYS A 95 47.64 -13.63 4.49
CA LYS A 95 47.88 -12.19 4.64
C LYS A 95 46.74 -11.41 4.02
N SER A 96 46.44 -10.24 4.56
CA SER A 96 45.48 -9.27 4.02
C SER A 96 46.08 -7.87 4.15
N ASP A 97 45.49 -6.88 3.47
CA ASP A 97 45.84 -5.47 3.63
C ASP A 97 45.62 -4.96 5.07
N GLU A 98 44.76 -5.62 5.85
CA GLU A 98 44.54 -5.33 7.27
C GLU A 98 45.31 -6.32 8.16
N ASP A 99 45.77 -5.87 9.34
CA ASP A 99 46.40 -6.75 10.32
C ASP A 99 45.35 -7.73 10.90
N LEU A 100 45.48 -9.00 10.54
CA LEU A 100 44.51 -10.04 10.87
C LEU A 100 44.70 -10.64 12.27
N GLY A 101 45.80 -10.34 12.98
CA GLY A 101 46.09 -10.93 14.29
C GLY A 101 45.94 -12.46 14.29
N GLU A 102 45.14 -12.99 15.22
CA GLU A 102 44.82 -14.43 15.31
C GLU A 102 43.51 -14.83 14.61
N SER A 103 42.80 -13.89 13.98
CA SER A 103 41.44 -14.05 13.45
C SER A 103 41.31 -14.95 12.20
N HIS A 104 42.42 -15.52 11.74
CA HIS A 104 42.50 -16.40 10.55
C HIS A 104 42.84 -17.86 10.91
N ARG A 105 42.89 -18.21 12.21
CA ARG A 105 43.28 -19.53 12.71
C ARG A 105 42.40 -20.66 12.19
N GLU A 106 41.09 -20.45 12.10
CA GLU A 106 40.15 -21.46 11.61
C GLU A 106 40.36 -21.75 10.12
N LEU A 107 40.67 -20.71 9.34
CA LEU A 107 40.89 -20.83 7.90
C LEU A 107 42.16 -21.60 7.55
N SER A 108 43.17 -21.60 8.45
CA SER A 108 44.40 -22.39 8.31
C SER A 108 44.27 -23.84 8.78
N LEU A 109 43.11 -24.25 9.32
CA LEU A 109 42.86 -25.66 9.66
C LEU A 109 42.79 -26.51 8.38
N PRO A 110 43.47 -27.68 8.36
CA PRO A 110 43.47 -28.57 7.20
C PRO A 110 42.11 -29.25 7.00
N PHE A 111 41.79 -29.53 5.74
CA PHE A 111 40.53 -30.16 5.31
C PHE A 111 40.79 -31.24 4.25
N ARG A 112 39.97 -32.29 4.23
CA ARG A 112 40.09 -33.41 3.30
C ARG A 112 38.98 -33.38 2.27
N VAL A 113 39.31 -33.77 1.04
CA VAL A 113 38.36 -33.83 -0.08
C VAL A 113 38.58 -35.04 -0.96
N VAL A 114 37.53 -35.40 -1.68
CA VAL A 114 37.53 -36.45 -2.69
C VAL A 114 37.03 -35.84 -4.00
N PHE A 115 37.86 -35.93 -5.04
CA PHE A 115 37.50 -35.59 -6.41
C PHE A 115 37.41 -36.87 -7.25
N GLN A 116 36.33 -37.03 -8.01
CA GLN A 116 36.17 -38.12 -8.97
C GLN A 116 36.05 -37.52 -10.38
N ASP A 117 36.98 -37.88 -11.28
CA ASP A 117 37.11 -37.27 -12.62
C ASP A 117 37.13 -35.71 -12.60
N GLY A 118 37.64 -35.13 -11.51
CA GLY A 118 37.68 -33.69 -11.25
C GLY A 118 36.39 -33.07 -10.70
N VAL A 119 35.33 -33.86 -10.50
CA VAL A 119 34.08 -33.46 -9.83
C VAL A 119 34.20 -33.65 -8.32
N LEU A 120 33.70 -32.69 -7.54
CA LEU A 120 33.77 -32.70 -6.07
C LEU A 120 32.67 -33.59 -5.48
N GLU A 121 33.04 -34.60 -4.72
CA GLU A 121 32.09 -35.57 -4.13
C GLU A 121 31.91 -35.37 -2.62
N CYS A 122 33.00 -35.17 -1.88
CA CYS A 122 32.96 -35.10 -0.41
C CYS A 122 33.93 -34.06 0.16
N LEU A 123 33.51 -33.41 1.25
CA LEU A 123 34.30 -32.51 2.07
C LEU A 123 34.27 -32.99 3.53
N THR A 124 35.44 -33.16 4.12
CA THR A 124 35.62 -33.56 5.52
C THR A 124 36.47 -32.51 6.25
N VAL A 125 35.98 -32.01 7.37
CA VAL A 125 36.58 -30.88 8.10
C VAL A 125 36.82 -31.23 9.57
N ALA A 126 37.69 -30.45 10.22
CA ALA A 126 37.92 -30.56 11.65
C ALA A 126 36.65 -30.13 12.43
N PRO A 127 36.35 -30.76 13.58
CA PRO A 127 35.13 -30.44 14.35
C PRO A 127 35.15 -29.05 14.99
N THR A 128 36.34 -28.48 15.18
CA THR A 128 36.53 -27.11 15.71
C THR A 128 36.46 -26.05 14.61
N ASP A 129 36.29 -26.44 13.34
CA ASP A 129 36.21 -25.51 12.22
C ASP A 129 34.85 -24.81 12.20
N THR A 130 34.87 -23.51 11.94
CA THR A 130 33.66 -22.68 11.99
C THR A 130 32.98 -22.63 10.62
N ASP A 131 31.65 -22.45 10.61
CA ASP A 131 30.88 -22.46 9.37
C ASP A 131 31.35 -21.42 8.34
N TRP A 132 31.83 -20.25 8.77
CA TRP A 132 32.36 -19.22 7.87
C TRP A 132 33.67 -19.65 7.19
N SER A 133 34.56 -20.32 7.92
CA SER A 133 35.83 -20.85 7.40
C SER A 133 35.55 -21.99 6.42
N ILE A 134 34.63 -22.90 6.79
CA ILE A 134 34.17 -23.99 5.92
C ILE A 134 33.56 -23.43 4.64
N ASN A 135 32.79 -22.34 4.69
CA ASN A 135 32.21 -21.70 3.50
C ASN A 135 33.27 -21.14 2.53
N ILE A 136 34.35 -20.54 3.03
CA ILE A 136 35.48 -20.11 2.17
C ILE A 136 36.17 -21.33 1.55
N LYS A 137 36.34 -22.42 2.33
CA LYS A 137 36.90 -23.69 1.82
C LYS A 137 36.01 -24.30 0.73
N ARG A 138 34.67 -24.28 0.89
CA ARG A 138 33.71 -24.70 -0.16
C ARG A 138 33.87 -23.89 -1.44
N ALA A 139 34.03 -22.57 -1.33
CA ALA A 139 34.23 -21.70 -2.50
C ALA A 139 35.55 -22.02 -3.22
N LEU A 140 36.65 -22.20 -2.46
CA LEU A 140 37.94 -22.60 -2.99
C LEU A 140 37.89 -23.96 -3.69
N LEU A 141 37.14 -24.93 -3.14
CA LEU A 141 36.94 -26.24 -3.78
C LEU A 141 36.10 -26.15 -5.05
N SER A 142 35.09 -25.28 -5.08
CA SER A 142 34.33 -25.02 -6.31
C SER A 142 35.21 -24.42 -7.41
N LEU A 143 36.26 -23.66 -7.08
CA LEU A 143 37.24 -23.18 -8.07
C LEU A 143 38.03 -24.33 -8.70
N LEU A 144 38.45 -25.31 -7.90
CA LEU A 144 39.24 -26.46 -8.33
C LEU A 144 38.43 -27.49 -9.15
N GLN A 145 37.11 -27.53 -8.95
CA GLN A 145 36.21 -28.48 -9.61
C GLN A 145 36.10 -28.25 -11.12
N LEU A 146 36.39 -29.30 -11.89
CA LEU A 146 36.38 -29.34 -13.36
C LEU A 146 35.94 -30.72 -13.83
N ASP A 147 35.04 -30.80 -14.82
CA ASP A 147 34.64 -32.08 -15.40
C ASP A 147 35.67 -32.57 -16.44
N ILE A 148 36.73 -33.23 -15.95
CA ILE A 148 37.90 -33.59 -16.74
C ILE A 148 37.54 -34.64 -17.79
N LYS A 149 36.56 -35.49 -17.53
CA LYS A 149 36.12 -36.57 -18.42
C LYS A 149 35.81 -36.05 -19.83
N TYR A 150 35.01 -34.99 -19.95
CA TYR A 150 34.65 -34.40 -21.25
C TYR A 150 35.81 -33.59 -21.86
N ILE A 151 36.61 -32.91 -21.04
CA ILE A 151 37.79 -32.16 -21.49
C ILE A 151 38.84 -33.12 -22.09
N ALA A 152 39.06 -34.28 -21.46
CA ALA A 152 39.95 -35.33 -21.93
C ALA A 152 39.40 -36.02 -23.19
N ALA A 153 38.08 -36.20 -23.29
CA ALA A 153 37.40 -36.70 -24.48
C ALA A 153 37.52 -35.76 -25.71
N GLY A 154 37.95 -34.51 -25.51
CA GLY A 154 38.20 -33.55 -26.58
C GLY A 154 36.98 -32.75 -27.02
N GLU A 155 35.94 -32.68 -26.17
CA GLU A 155 34.76 -31.85 -26.45
C GLU A 155 35.11 -30.36 -26.38
N LEU A 156 34.73 -29.60 -27.41
CA LEU A 156 35.04 -28.16 -27.51
C LEU A 156 34.06 -27.27 -26.74
N ALA A 157 32.83 -27.74 -26.52
CA ALA A 157 31.86 -27.09 -25.67
C ALA A 157 30.84 -28.12 -25.16
N PHE A 158 30.49 -28.06 -23.88
CA PHE A 158 29.54 -28.99 -23.25
C PHE A 158 28.90 -28.36 -22.02
N ILE A 159 27.82 -28.96 -21.54
CA ILE A 159 27.10 -28.55 -20.32
C ILE A 159 27.23 -29.68 -19.31
N SER A 160 27.69 -29.37 -18.10
CA SER A 160 27.75 -30.31 -16.97
C SER A 160 26.84 -29.82 -15.84
N GLU A 161 26.24 -30.75 -15.09
CA GLU A 161 25.49 -30.43 -13.87
C GLU A 161 26.35 -30.68 -12.65
N GLU A 162 26.70 -29.62 -11.93
CA GLU A 162 27.65 -29.67 -10.83
C GLU A 162 27.01 -29.28 -9.51
N VAL A 163 27.35 -30.03 -8.46
CA VAL A 163 27.04 -29.65 -7.08
C VAL A 163 28.22 -28.86 -6.52
N GLY A 164 27.93 -27.72 -5.89
CA GLY A 164 28.94 -26.90 -5.22
C GLY A 164 28.33 -25.86 -4.28
N LEU A 165 29.03 -24.75 -4.10
CA LEU A 165 28.67 -23.67 -3.17
C LEU A 165 27.21 -23.18 -3.35
N TYR A 166 26.75 -23.07 -4.60
CA TYR A 166 25.43 -22.53 -4.97
C TYR A 166 24.34 -23.60 -5.10
N GLY A 167 24.59 -24.84 -4.65
CA GLY A 167 23.69 -25.96 -4.92
C GLY A 167 24.03 -26.69 -6.22
N LYS A 168 23.02 -27.26 -6.88
CA LYS A 168 23.19 -28.00 -8.13
C LYS A 168 22.93 -27.08 -9.33
N CYS A 169 23.98 -26.70 -10.05
CA CYS A 169 23.94 -25.70 -11.11
C CYS A 169 24.35 -26.27 -12.46
N LYS A 170 23.88 -25.64 -13.55
CA LYS A 170 24.38 -25.91 -14.89
C LYS A 170 25.67 -25.12 -15.13
N ALA A 171 26.72 -25.82 -15.51
CA ALA A 171 28.02 -25.27 -15.86
C ALA A 171 28.25 -25.43 -17.37
N GLU A 172 28.42 -24.32 -18.08
CA GLU A 172 28.75 -24.30 -19.49
C GLU A 172 30.27 -24.22 -19.67
N TYR A 173 30.83 -25.17 -20.41
CA TYR A 173 32.25 -25.27 -20.68
C TYR A 173 32.56 -24.93 -22.13
N ILE A 174 33.66 -24.20 -22.34
CA ILE A 174 34.23 -23.89 -23.65
C ILE A 174 35.72 -24.22 -23.58
N VAL A 175 36.16 -25.19 -24.38
CA VAL A 175 37.54 -25.70 -24.39
C VAL A 175 38.22 -25.28 -25.68
N GLN A 176 39.33 -24.57 -25.54
CA GLN A 176 40.15 -24.09 -26.65
C GLN A 176 41.57 -24.64 -26.55
N PRO A 177 42.17 -25.12 -27.65
CA PRO A 177 43.59 -25.47 -27.65
C PRO A 177 44.43 -24.19 -27.49
N PHE A 178 45.50 -24.26 -26.70
CA PHE A 178 46.40 -23.12 -26.50
C PHE A 178 47.79 -23.40 -27.09
N GLN A 179 48.62 -24.21 -26.42
CA GLN A 179 49.98 -24.55 -26.86
C GLN A 179 50.39 -25.96 -26.39
N GLY A 180 50.74 -26.85 -27.32
CA GLY A 180 51.09 -28.24 -26.97
C GLY A 180 49.93 -28.95 -26.25
N ASN A 181 50.18 -29.44 -25.03
CA ASN A 181 49.17 -30.09 -24.18
C ASN A 181 48.35 -29.10 -23.34
N LEU A 182 48.65 -27.79 -23.40
CA LEU A 182 47.91 -26.76 -22.67
C LEU A 182 46.58 -26.47 -23.35
N LYS A 183 45.50 -26.60 -22.59
CA LYS A 183 44.15 -26.21 -22.96
C LYS A 183 43.73 -24.97 -22.17
N HIS A 184 43.08 -24.03 -22.85
CA HIS A 184 42.37 -22.92 -22.23
C HIS A 184 40.90 -23.33 -22.07
N VAL A 185 40.42 -23.41 -20.84
CA VAL A 185 39.05 -23.81 -20.53
C VAL A 185 38.33 -22.64 -19.88
N LYS A 186 37.17 -22.28 -20.42
CA LYS A 186 36.28 -21.28 -19.87
C LYS A 186 35.03 -21.97 -19.34
N LYS A 187 34.64 -21.65 -18.12
CA LYS A 187 33.49 -22.20 -17.40
C LYS A 187 32.58 -21.06 -16.96
N ILE A 188 31.30 -21.14 -17.31
CA ILE A 188 30.28 -20.17 -16.92
C ILE A 188 29.22 -20.92 -16.11
N LEU A 189 28.90 -20.40 -14.92
CA LEU A 189 27.87 -20.97 -14.07
C LEU A 189 26.57 -20.20 -14.23
N ASP A 190 25.50 -20.90 -14.62
CA ASP A 190 24.16 -20.34 -14.64
C ASP A 190 23.56 -20.37 -13.23
N LEU A 191 23.76 -19.28 -12.50
CA LEU A 191 23.29 -19.12 -11.12
C LEU A 191 21.76 -18.98 -11.00
N GLN A 192 21.06 -18.68 -12.10
CA GLN A 192 19.61 -18.52 -12.11
C GLN A 192 18.88 -19.86 -12.20
N SER A 193 19.49 -20.87 -12.85
CA SER A 193 18.90 -22.22 -12.97
C SER A 193 19.34 -23.21 -11.88
N CYS A 194 20.14 -22.77 -10.91
CA CYS A 194 20.58 -23.62 -9.80
C CYS A 194 19.42 -24.15 -8.95
N TRP A 195 19.42 -25.46 -8.69
CA TRP A 195 18.54 -26.11 -7.73
C TRP A 195 19.15 -26.04 -6.32
N ASN A 196 18.30 -25.77 -5.31
CA ASN A 196 18.71 -25.54 -3.91
C ASN A 196 19.75 -24.42 -3.75
N HIS A 197 19.63 -23.33 -4.53
CA HIS A 197 20.47 -22.15 -4.36
C HIS A 197 20.23 -21.55 -2.95
N PRO A 198 21.27 -21.45 -2.10
CA PRO A 198 21.16 -20.94 -0.72
C PRO A 198 20.95 -19.41 -0.70
N ILE A 199 19.78 -18.97 -1.15
CA ILE A 199 19.31 -17.59 -1.09
C ILE A 199 18.19 -17.52 -0.07
N THR A 200 18.35 -16.64 0.93
CA THR A 200 17.27 -16.32 1.87
C THR A 200 16.69 -14.97 1.49
N LEU A 201 15.40 -14.94 1.16
CA LEU A 201 14.65 -13.71 0.91
C LEU A 201 13.61 -13.55 2.02
N TRP A 202 13.63 -12.40 2.68
CA TRP A 202 12.61 -12.02 3.63
C TRP A 202 12.04 -10.64 3.30
N SER A 203 10.72 -10.49 3.47
CA SER A 203 10.03 -9.22 3.34
C SER A 203 8.98 -9.04 4.42
N SER A 204 8.80 -7.80 4.88
CA SER A 204 7.63 -7.40 5.68
C SER A 204 6.33 -7.34 4.87
N SER A 205 6.41 -7.39 3.55
CA SER A 205 5.28 -7.20 2.63
C SER A 205 5.16 -8.37 1.66
N PRO A 206 3.93 -8.74 1.25
CA PRO A 206 3.73 -9.85 0.33
C PRO A 206 4.34 -9.60 -1.04
N LYS A 207 4.73 -10.68 -1.72
CA LYS A 207 5.22 -10.65 -3.10
C LYS A 207 4.13 -10.14 -4.05
N PHE A 208 4.51 -9.28 -4.99
CA PHE A 208 3.63 -8.86 -6.07
C PHE A 208 3.56 -9.96 -7.15
N ILE A 209 2.41 -10.64 -7.26
CA ILE A 209 2.23 -11.85 -8.11
C ILE A 209 1.66 -11.52 -9.50
N CYS A 210 1.31 -10.26 -9.75
CA CYS A 210 0.58 -9.92 -10.97
C CYS A 210 1.47 -9.95 -12.23
N PRO A 211 0.90 -10.28 -13.41
CA PRO A 211 1.66 -10.34 -14.65
C PRO A 211 2.30 -8.98 -14.94
N ASN A 212 3.63 -8.93 -14.96
CA ASN A 212 4.39 -7.73 -15.23
C ASN A 212 5.66 -8.08 -16.02
N SER A 213 6.26 -7.07 -16.65
CA SER A 213 7.51 -7.18 -17.40
C SER A 213 8.69 -6.61 -16.62
N TYR A 214 8.62 -6.60 -15.29
CA TYR A 214 9.62 -5.95 -14.46
C TYR A 214 10.89 -6.81 -14.36
N GLN A 215 12.05 -6.16 -14.46
CA GLN A 215 13.35 -6.76 -14.22
C GLN A 215 13.49 -7.26 -12.78
N THR A 216 14.19 -8.38 -12.59
CA THR A 216 14.71 -8.81 -11.28
C THR A 216 15.82 -7.87 -10.80
N GLU A 217 15.67 -7.33 -9.60
CA GLU A 217 16.59 -6.30 -9.07
C GLU A 217 18.02 -6.78 -8.87
N THR A 218 18.21 -8.06 -8.55
CA THR A 218 19.53 -8.63 -8.31
C THR A 218 19.87 -9.67 -9.35
N VAL A 219 21.04 -9.53 -9.95
CA VAL A 219 21.62 -10.49 -10.89
C VAL A 219 22.96 -10.96 -10.32
N SER A 220 23.25 -12.25 -10.43
CA SER A 220 24.51 -12.85 -10.01
C SER A 220 25.16 -13.53 -11.20
N TYR A 221 26.48 -13.47 -11.26
CA TYR A 221 27.29 -13.97 -12.37
C TYR A 221 28.57 -14.59 -11.83
N SER A 222 28.97 -15.75 -12.35
CA SER A 222 30.23 -16.42 -12.00
C SER A 222 30.86 -17.04 -13.25
N GLU A 223 32.10 -16.66 -13.53
CA GLU A 223 32.87 -17.08 -14.68
C GLU A 223 34.30 -17.43 -14.26
N ARG A 224 34.86 -18.48 -14.85
CA ARG A 224 36.18 -19.00 -14.52
C ARG A 224 36.92 -19.36 -15.79
N GLU A 225 38.20 -19.02 -15.84
CA GLU A 225 39.12 -19.34 -16.91
C GLU A 225 40.29 -20.13 -16.35
N TYR A 226 40.68 -21.19 -17.06
CA TYR A 226 41.65 -22.18 -16.62
C TYR A 226 42.68 -22.41 -17.71
N PHE A 227 43.95 -22.54 -17.31
CA PHE A 227 45.01 -23.09 -18.14
C PHE A 227 45.40 -24.45 -17.57
N ILE A 228 45.12 -25.51 -18.30
CA ILE A 228 45.31 -26.90 -17.86
C ILE A 228 46.30 -27.57 -18.78
N ASP A 229 47.37 -28.14 -18.22
CA ASP A 229 48.26 -29.04 -18.93
C ASP A 229 47.68 -30.47 -18.89
N MET A 230 47.27 -30.98 -20.05
CA MET A 230 46.70 -32.33 -20.20
C MET A 230 47.78 -33.42 -20.33
N GLY A 231 48.98 -33.18 -19.81
CA GLY A 231 50.02 -34.20 -19.65
C GLY A 231 49.63 -35.32 -18.70
N ALA A 232 50.57 -36.23 -18.45
CA ALA A 232 50.45 -37.27 -17.43
C ALA A 232 51.51 -36.99 -16.34
N PRO A 233 51.16 -36.34 -15.22
CA PRO A 233 49.81 -36.06 -14.72
C PRO A 233 49.15 -34.78 -15.25
N ILE A 234 47.82 -34.68 -15.11
CA ILE A 234 47.04 -33.48 -15.46
C ILE A 234 47.32 -32.41 -14.40
N MET A 235 47.68 -31.19 -14.85
CA MET A 235 48.07 -30.11 -13.93
C MET A 235 47.35 -28.81 -14.26
N ILE A 236 46.70 -28.21 -13.26
CA ILE A 236 46.17 -26.85 -13.36
C ILE A 236 47.35 -25.87 -13.20
N GLN A 237 47.62 -25.06 -14.21
CA GLN A 237 48.68 -24.05 -14.19
C GLN A 237 48.19 -22.73 -13.59
N ASN A 238 47.02 -22.28 -14.02
CA ASN A 238 46.44 -21.00 -13.62
C ASN A 238 44.92 -21.07 -13.64
N ILE A 239 44.27 -20.53 -12.61
CA ILE A 239 42.84 -20.28 -12.53
C ILE A 239 42.64 -18.78 -12.35
N THR A 240 41.78 -18.18 -13.16
CA THR A 240 41.28 -16.83 -12.93
C THR A 240 39.75 -16.87 -12.88
N ALA A 241 39.16 -16.43 -11.77
CA ALA A 241 37.72 -16.44 -11.56
C ALA A 241 37.19 -15.04 -11.26
N ARG A 242 36.00 -14.75 -11.81
CA ARG A 242 35.26 -13.50 -11.62
C ARG A 242 33.83 -13.82 -11.20
N GLY A 243 33.49 -13.42 -9.99
CA GLY A 243 32.15 -13.46 -9.44
C GLY A 243 31.59 -12.06 -9.31
N SER A 244 30.31 -11.86 -9.59
CA SER A 244 29.66 -10.58 -9.30
C SER A 244 28.23 -10.71 -8.87
N ILE A 245 27.81 -9.79 -8.01
CA ILE A 245 26.43 -9.59 -7.61
C ILE A 245 26.10 -8.14 -7.89
N THR A 246 25.08 -7.89 -8.70
CA THR A 246 24.64 -6.54 -9.06
C THR A 246 23.24 -6.29 -8.54
N LEU A 247 23.02 -5.15 -7.88
CA LEU A 247 21.72 -4.67 -7.41
C LEU A 247 21.33 -3.41 -8.19
N GLN A 248 20.23 -3.50 -8.93
CA GLN A 248 19.67 -2.49 -9.81
C GLN A 248 18.15 -2.38 -9.59
N PRO A 249 17.71 -1.65 -8.56
CA PRO A 249 16.29 -1.48 -8.29
C PRO A 249 15.63 -0.59 -9.36
N PHE A 250 14.29 -0.68 -9.46
CA PHE A 250 13.46 0.14 -10.33
C PHE A 250 13.89 0.11 -11.81
N GLN A 251 13.90 -1.08 -12.43
CA GLN A 251 14.28 -1.29 -13.84
C GLN A 251 15.67 -0.72 -14.20
N ALA A 252 16.64 -0.82 -13.27
CA ALA A 252 17.99 -0.28 -13.44
C ALA A 252 18.07 1.25 -13.67
N GLN A 253 17.02 2.01 -13.34
CA GLN A 253 17.01 3.47 -13.52
C GLN A 253 17.43 4.25 -12.26
N ALA A 254 17.36 3.64 -11.07
CA ALA A 254 17.66 4.32 -9.80
C ALA A 254 19.15 4.37 -9.45
N GLU A 255 19.78 3.19 -9.40
CA GLU A 255 21.13 2.97 -8.88
C GLU A 255 21.68 1.64 -9.37
N ALA A 256 23.00 1.49 -9.29
CA ALA A 256 23.70 0.25 -9.61
C ALA A 256 24.77 -0.02 -8.57
N HIS A 257 24.44 -0.86 -7.58
CA HIS A 257 25.39 -1.39 -6.61
C HIS A 257 25.98 -2.69 -7.14
N TYR A 258 27.21 -2.99 -6.76
CA TYR A 258 27.91 -4.19 -7.18
C TYR A 258 28.80 -4.75 -6.06
N SER A 259 28.94 -6.07 -6.06
CA SER A 259 30.05 -6.79 -5.45
C SER A 259 30.77 -7.51 -6.57
N LEU A 260 32.09 -7.36 -6.63
CA LEU A 260 32.97 -8.04 -7.58
C LEU A 260 34.01 -8.82 -6.78
N VAL A 261 34.05 -10.12 -6.99
CA VAL A 261 35.04 -11.04 -6.44
C VAL A 261 35.96 -11.45 -7.58
N SER A 262 37.26 -11.21 -7.43
CA SER A 262 38.30 -11.65 -8.36
C SER A 262 39.24 -12.59 -7.64
N GLN A 263 39.44 -13.80 -8.17
CA GLN A 263 40.33 -14.80 -7.58
C GLN A 263 41.32 -15.30 -8.62
N THR A 264 42.59 -15.43 -8.22
CA THR A 264 43.65 -16.03 -9.02
C THR A 264 44.34 -17.13 -8.23
N LEU A 265 44.56 -18.27 -8.86
CA LEU A 265 45.28 -19.41 -8.29
C LEU A 265 46.35 -19.85 -9.28
N VAL A 266 47.62 -19.68 -8.91
CA VAL A 266 48.78 -19.94 -9.79
C VAL A 266 49.64 -21.04 -9.21
N LEU A 267 50.00 -22.02 -10.04
CA LEU A 267 50.91 -23.11 -9.66
C LEU A 267 52.30 -22.53 -9.35
N LYS A 268 52.81 -22.81 -8.15
CA LYS A 268 54.15 -22.38 -7.71
C LYS A 268 55.16 -23.51 -7.79
N ASP A 269 54.79 -24.67 -7.29
CA ASP A 269 55.68 -25.82 -7.16
C ASP A 269 54.87 -27.12 -7.11
N ALA A 270 55.44 -28.20 -7.61
CA ALA A 270 54.83 -29.52 -7.64
C ALA A 270 55.94 -30.58 -7.49
N GLY A 271 55.90 -31.35 -6.39
CA GLY A 271 56.99 -32.25 -6.01
C GLY A 271 56.54 -33.40 -5.12
N ALA A 272 57.50 -34.16 -4.59
CA ALA A 272 57.23 -35.24 -3.63
C ALA A 272 56.89 -34.69 -2.24
N ILE A 273 56.08 -35.41 -1.47
CA ILE A 273 55.70 -35.03 -0.10
C ILE A 273 56.91 -35.16 0.83
N GLU A 274 57.40 -34.03 1.37
CA GLU A 274 58.48 -34.03 2.38
C GLU A 274 57.96 -34.31 3.80
N LYS A 275 56.78 -33.76 4.14
CA LYS A 275 56.13 -33.91 5.44
C LYS A 275 54.62 -33.93 5.29
N GLU A 276 53.97 -34.98 5.78
CA GLU A 276 52.51 -35.11 5.72
C GLU A 276 51.80 -34.07 6.59
N LEU A 277 50.73 -33.48 6.06
CA LEU A 277 49.86 -32.55 6.76
C LEU A 277 49.08 -33.25 7.89
N PRO A 278 49.09 -32.72 9.12
CA PRO A 278 48.36 -33.32 10.24
C PRO A 278 46.85 -33.16 10.05
N PHE A 279 46.07 -34.24 10.14
CA PHE A 279 44.60 -34.18 10.08
C PHE A 279 43.95 -34.98 11.24
N PRO A 280 43.05 -34.37 12.03
CA PRO A 280 42.39 -35.04 13.16
C PRO A 280 41.36 -36.06 12.66
N SER A 281 41.80 -37.31 12.49
CA SER A 281 41.01 -38.34 11.80
C SER A 281 39.87 -38.94 12.64
N GLU A 282 39.98 -38.91 13.98
CA GLU A 282 39.06 -39.61 14.89
C GLU A 282 37.79 -38.83 15.25
N SER A 283 37.73 -37.53 14.92
CA SER A 283 36.61 -36.63 15.26
C SER A 283 36.18 -35.73 14.10
N ALA A 284 36.57 -36.05 12.87
CA ALA A 284 36.25 -35.26 11.69
C ALA A 284 34.79 -35.45 11.27
N ASN A 285 34.17 -34.36 10.81
CA ASN A 285 32.78 -34.35 10.35
C ASN A 285 32.73 -34.18 8.82
N ASN A 286 31.85 -34.92 8.17
CA ASN A 286 31.51 -34.65 6.78
C ASN A 286 30.65 -33.38 6.70
N ALA A 287 31.11 -32.41 5.93
CA ALA A 287 30.39 -31.18 5.67
C ALA A 287 29.68 -31.27 4.32
N GLU A 288 28.44 -30.80 4.25
CA GLU A 288 27.73 -30.63 2.98
C GLU A 288 28.47 -29.65 2.06
N LEU A 289 28.41 -29.87 0.75
CA LEU A 289 29.09 -29.05 -0.26
C LEU A 289 28.40 -27.69 -0.49
N ILE A 290 27.11 -27.62 -0.19
CA ILE A 290 26.29 -26.41 -0.34
C ILE A 290 26.68 -25.41 0.76
N TYR A 291 26.66 -24.12 0.43
CA TYR A 291 26.88 -23.04 1.40
C TYR A 291 25.92 -23.16 2.58
N LYS A 292 26.47 -23.07 3.80
CA LYS A 292 25.68 -23.05 5.03
C LYS A 292 25.40 -21.61 5.43
N GLU A 293 24.12 -21.26 5.54
CA GLU A 293 23.70 -19.92 5.92
C GLU A 293 24.26 -19.52 7.29
N LEU A 294 24.91 -18.36 7.34
CA LEU A 294 25.32 -17.71 8.58
C LEU A 294 24.20 -16.78 9.05
N LEU A 295 23.88 -16.82 10.33
CA LEU A 295 22.96 -15.88 10.97
C LEU A 295 23.64 -14.49 11.04
N LEU A 296 23.39 -13.67 10.03
CA LEU A 296 23.97 -12.33 9.91
C LEU A 296 22.93 -11.29 10.33
N ASP A 297 23.31 -10.46 11.30
CA ASP A 297 22.56 -9.27 11.70
C ASP A 297 23.52 -8.11 11.99
N ALA A 298 22.98 -6.93 12.27
CA ALA A 298 23.69 -5.67 12.17
C ALA A 298 24.42 -5.20 13.45
N THR A 299 24.77 -6.13 14.33
CA THR A 299 26.01 -6.07 15.13
C THR A 299 27.24 -6.44 14.30
N HIS A 300 27.13 -6.29 12.99
CA HIS A 300 28.16 -6.56 12.02
C HIS A 300 28.63 -8.02 12.02
N GLY A 301 27.76 -8.99 12.31
CA GLY A 301 28.04 -10.43 12.14
C GLY A 301 28.40 -11.22 13.40
N ILE A 302 28.44 -10.59 14.59
CA ILE A 302 28.73 -11.26 15.87
C ILE A 302 27.76 -10.75 16.95
N PRO A 303 27.11 -11.62 17.75
CA PRO A 303 26.29 -11.17 18.87
C PRO A 303 27.14 -10.30 19.83
N PRO A 304 26.58 -9.23 20.38
CA PRO A 304 27.35 -8.34 21.24
C PRO A 304 27.73 -9.07 22.54
N ALA A 305 29.04 -9.09 22.86
CA ALA A 305 29.55 -9.83 24.02
C ALA A 305 29.10 -9.22 25.36
N ASN A 306 28.95 -7.89 25.42
CA ASN A 306 28.56 -7.16 26.62
C ASN A 306 27.13 -6.59 26.50
N LYS A 307 26.15 -7.37 26.98
CA LYS A 307 24.73 -6.99 26.87
C LYS A 307 24.37 -5.70 27.62
N THR A 308 25.00 -5.44 28.77
CA THR A 308 24.72 -4.22 29.57
C THR A 308 25.08 -2.94 28.82
N GLU A 309 26.17 -2.95 28.06
CA GLU A 309 26.61 -1.82 27.24
C GLU A 309 25.65 -1.59 26.07
N VAL A 310 25.18 -2.67 25.43
CA VAL A 310 24.16 -2.59 24.38
C VAL A 310 22.85 -2.01 24.90
N LEU A 311 22.41 -2.41 26.09
CA LEU A 311 21.20 -1.85 26.70
C LEU A 311 21.33 -0.34 26.95
N GLN A 312 22.51 0.10 27.40
CA GLN A 312 22.80 1.52 27.60
C GLN A 312 22.83 2.28 26.27
N GLU A 313 23.49 1.74 25.25
CA GLU A 313 23.55 2.31 23.90
C GLU A 313 22.14 2.46 23.30
N ILE A 314 21.29 1.42 23.42
CA ILE A 314 19.89 1.47 22.97
C ILE A 314 19.14 2.59 23.69
N SER A 315 19.29 2.70 25.01
CA SER A 315 18.64 3.75 25.81
C SER A 315 19.09 5.15 25.38
N ASP A 316 20.38 5.35 25.16
CA ASP A 316 20.95 6.64 24.75
C ASP A 316 20.50 7.00 23.33
N MET A 317 20.49 6.05 22.39
CA MET A 317 19.96 6.26 21.03
C MET A 317 18.46 6.61 21.02
N LEU A 318 17.65 5.96 21.86
CA LEU A 318 16.23 6.29 22.02
C LEU A 318 16.02 7.70 22.58
N LYS A 319 16.86 8.09 23.56
CA LYS A 319 16.85 9.43 24.14
C LYS A 319 17.26 10.49 23.11
N ASP A 320 18.29 10.22 22.33
CA ASP A 320 18.75 11.09 21.25
C ASP A 320 17.69 11.24 20.17
N MET A 321 16.98 10.17 19.81
CA MET A 321 15.82 10.26 18.92
C MET A 321 14.71 11.14 19.51
N GLY A 322 14.39 10.96 20.79
CA GLY A 322 13.41 11.79 21.50
C GLY A 322 13.76 13.28 21.48
N ASN A 323 15.04 13.62 21.65
CA ASN A 323 15.58 14.98 21.57
C ASN A 323 15.62 15.51 20.13
N SER A 324 15.96 14.64 19.18
CA SER A 324 16.12 15.03 17.78
C SER A 324 14.82 15.57 17.20
N LEU A 325 13.65 15.13 17.69
CA LEU A 325 12.32 15.61 17.30
C LEU A 325 12.08 17.13 17.47
N TRP A 326 13.06 17.88 17.97
CA TRP A 326 13.09 19.35 18.02
C TRP A 326 13.77 20.04 16.82
N TRP A 327 14.18 19.32 15.76
CA TRP A 327 14.90 19.91 14.60
C TRP A 327 14.07 20.94 13.78
N GLU A 328 14.73 21.92 13.16
CA GLU A 328 14.14 22.82 12.14
C GLU A 328 14.34 22.24 10.75
N VAL A 329 13.46 22.53 9.78
CA VAL A 329 13.66 22.11 8.39
C VAL A 329 14.94 22.75 7.85
N ALA A 330 16.01 21.96 7.90
CA ALA A 330 17.37 22.38 7.65
C ALA A 330 18.13 21.25 6.94
N ALA A 331 19.22 21.59 6.26
CA ALA A 331 20.03 20.63 5.53
C ALA A 331 20.77 19.61 6.44
N ARG A 332 20.79 19.81 7.76
CA ARG A 332 21.60 19.03 8.72
C ARG A 332 20.82 17.86 9.32
N GLY A 333 21.49 16.73 9.54
CA GLY A 333 20.92 15.58 10.26
C GLY A 333 19.82 14.81 9.52
N LEU A 334 19.63 15.08 8.21
CA LEU A 334 18.55 14.50 7.40
C LEU A 334 18.68 12.98 7.21
N ASN A 335 19.91 12.46 7.11
CA ASN A 335 20.19 11.06 6.82
C ASN A 335 20.42 10.25 8.11
N ASN A 336 19.66 10.52 9.17
CA ASN A 336 19.87 9.82 10.43
C ASN A 336 19.39 8.35 10.35
N GLU A 337 20.32 7.41 10.51
CA GLU A 337 20.08 5.97 10.43
C GLU A 337 19.85 5.32 11.82
N THR A 338 19.83 6.11 12.92
CA THR A 338 19.68 5.61 14.31
C THR A 338 18.55 4.59 14.47
N VAL A 339 17.39 4.81 13.84
CA VAL A 339 16.24 3.88 13.90
C VAL A 339 16.62 2.48 13.41
N HIS A 340 17.33 2.40 12.28
CA HIS A 340 17.71 1.11 11.72
C HIS A 340 18.76 0.43 12.59
N ASN A 341 19.71 1.19 13.14
CA ASN A 341 20.70 0.69 14.09
C ASN A 341 20.04 0.16 15.37
N LEU A 342 19.04 0.86 15.91
CA LEU A 342 18.26 0.38 17.06
C LEU A 342 17.60 -0.97 16.80
N ILE A 343 16.93 -1.13 15.65
CA ILE A 343 16.31 -2.42 15.27
C ILE A 343 17.35 -3.55 15.23
N ASN A 344 18.55 -3.25 14.73
CA ASN A 344 19.63 -4.21 14.62
C ASN A 344 20.21 -4.58 15.99
N LEU A 345 20.38 -3.63 16.91
CA LEU A 345 20.84 -3.91 18.27
C LEU A 345 19.77 -4.68 19.08
N MET A 346 18.51 -4.25 18.97
CA MET A 346 17.38 -4.84 19.70
C MET A 346 17.06 -6.29 19.27
N TRP A 347 17.51 -6.72 18.08
CA TRP A 347 17.35 -8.08 17.60
C TRP A 347 17.97 -9.13 18.52
N TRP A 348 19.10 -8.80 19.16
CA TRP A 348 19.89 -9.70 20.00
C TRP A 348 19.42 -9.80 21.45
N LEU A 349 18.43 -9.00 21.83
CA LEU A 349 17.92 -9.00 23.19
C LEU A 349 17.18 -10.31 23.47
N GLU A 350 17.57 -10.98 24.54
CA GLU A 350 16.81 -12.07 25.13
C GLU A 350 15.69 -11.53 26.00
N LEU A 351 14.78 -12.41 26.44
CA LEU A 351 13.61 -12.01 27.22
C LEU A 351 13.99 -11.24 28.50
N GLU A 352 15.07 -11.64 29.18
CA GLU A 352 15.57 -10.94 30.38
C GLU A 352 16.08 -9.52 30.05
N ASP A 353 16.77 -9.37 28.91
CA ASP A 353 17.29 -8.09 28.44
C ASP A 353 16.14 -7.12 28.08
N TRP A 354 15.07 -7.65 27.46
CA TRP A 354 13.84 -6.90 27.18
C TRP A 354 13.16 -6.38 28.44
N GLU A 355 13.09 -7.20 29.49
CA GLU A 355 12.53 -6.83 30.79
C GLU A 355 13.35 -5.73 31.48
N GLN A 356 14.68 -5.83 31.40
CA GLN A 356 15.57 -4.78 31.91
C GLN A 356 15.37 -3.47 31.12
N LEU A 357 15.37 -3.52 29.79
CA LEU A 357 15.15 -2.34 28.94
C LEU A 357 13.79 -1.69 29.21
N TYR A 358 12.74 -2.50 29.33
CA TYR A 358 11.39 -2.05 29.67
C TYR A 358 11.37 -1.27 30.98
N SER A 359 12.02 -1.79 32.03
CA SER A 359 12.07 -1.11 33.32
C SER A 359 12.74 0.28 33.21
N THR A 360 13.84 0.38 32.46
CA THR A 360 14.58 1.64 32.24
C THR A 360 13.77 2.64 31.42
N VAL A 361 13.10 2.19 30.37
CA VAL A 361 12.36 3.06 29.43
C VAL A 361 11.01 3.52 30.01
N THR A 362 10.39 2.74 30.89
CA THR A 362 9.06 3.08 31.45
C THR A 362 9.10 3.94 32.71
N LEU A 363 10.27 4.12 33.33
CA LEU A 363 10.44 4.96 34.51
C LEU A 363 10.46 6.46 34.16
N GLY A 364 9.39 7.18 34.51
CA GLY A 364 9.31 8.65 34.43
C GLY A 364 8.09 9.14 33.63
N THR A 365 7.75 10.42 33.82
CA THR A 365 6.56 11.06 33.21
C THR A 365 6.91 12.37 32.48
N SER A 366 8.20 12.61 32.22
CA SER A 366 8.62 13.78 31.44
C SER A 366 8.19 13.64 29.99
N TYR A 367 8.05 14.76 29.29
CA TYR A 367 7.69 14.78 27.87
C TYR A 367 8.67 14.00 26.98
N GLN A 368 9.96 14.06 27.32
CA GLN A 368 11.02 13.29 26.69
C GLN A 368 10.83 11.79 26.94
N GLN A 369 10.50 11.40 28.18
CA GLN A 369 10.29 10.01 28.55
C GLN A 369 9.06 9.42 27.85
N GLU A 370 7.96 10.15 27.79
CA GLU A 370 6.75 9.73 27.06
C GLU A 370 7.05 9.52 25.57
N THR A 371 7.81 10.43 24.96
CA THR A 371 8.27 10.29 23.57
C THR A 371 9.13 9.05 23.40
N MET A 372 10.07 8.81 24.31
CA MET A 372 10.94 7.63 24.33
C MET A 372 10.13 6.34 24.43
N GLN A 373 9.10 6.30 25.28
CA GLN A 373 8.17 5.17 25.41
C GLN A 373 7.40 4.95 24.10
N HIS A 374 6.83 6.00 23.50
CA HIS A 374 6.14 5.88 22.21
C HIS A 374 7.04 5.26 21.15
N LEU A 375 8.29 5.73 21.01
CA LEU A 375 9.24 5.18 20.04
C LEU A 375 9.61 3.73 20.35
N PHE A 376 9.87 3.41 21.62
CA PHE A 376 10.15 2.04 22.07
C PHE A 376 9.03 1.08 21.64
N TRP A 377 7.77 1.42 21.92
CA TRP A 377 6.62 0.56 21.61
C TRP A 377 6.43 0.31 20.11
N GLU A 378 6.80 1.25 19.25
CA GLU A 378 6.77 1.01 17.81
C GLU A 378 7.89 0.11 17.32
N LEU A 379 9.04 0.12 17.99
CA LEU A 379 10.21 -0.68 17.61
C LEU A 379 10.05 -2.15 18.02
N VAL A 380 9.46 -2.45 19.18
CA VAL A 380 9.31 -3.83 19.70
C VAL A 380 8.82 -4.81 18.62
N PRO A 381 7.65 -4.63 17.98
CA PRO A 381 7.15 -5.59 16.99
C PRO A 381 8.00 -5.63 15.72
N VAL A 382 8.64 -4.52 15.35
CA VAL A 382 9.42 -4.37 14.09
C VAL A 382 10.75 -5.10 14.14
N VAL A 383 11.31 -5.30 15.35
CA VAL A 383 12.52 -6.10 15.53
C VAL A 383 12.36 -7.43 14.83
N GLY A 384 11.25 -8.15 15.09
CA GLY A 384 10.90 -9.38 14.39
C GLY A 384 11.62 -10.64 14.87
N SER A 385 12.25 -10.57 16.05
CA SER A 385 12.92 -11.70 16.69
C SER A 385 11.91 -12.52 17.50
N SER A 386 12.16 -13.83 17.65
CA SER A 386 11.30 -14.70 18.46
C SER A 386 11.18 -14.20 19.90
N GLN A 387 12.27 -13.67 20.48
CA GLN A 387 12.28 -13.13 21.84
C GLN A 387 11.40 -11.89 21.99
N SER A 388 11.36 -11.01 20.99
CA SER A 388 10.45 -9.86 20.99
C SER A 388 8.97 -10.30 20.94
N ALA A 389 8.64 -11.31 20.13
CA ALA A 389 7.28 -11.84 20.06
C ALA A 389 6.82 -12.45 21.41
N LEU A 390 7.70 -13.19 22.09
CA LEU A 390 7.45 -13.73 23.43
C LEU A 390 7.28 -12.61 24.47
N PHE A 391 8.11 -11.56 24.38
CA PHE A 391 7.98 -10.38 25.24
C PHE A 391 6.61 -9.68 25.05
N ILE A 392 6.15 -9.48 23.81
CA ILE A 392 4.81 -8.92 23.53
C ILE A 392 3.70 -9.81 24.14
N ARG A 393 3.79 -11.13 23.95
CA ARG A 393 2.84 -12.09 24.53
C ARG A 393 2.76 -11.92 26.05
N ASP A 394 3.91 -11.86 26.72
CA ASP A 394 3.97 -11.79 28.17
C ASP A 394 3.47 -10.46 28.71
N LEU A 395 3.77 -9.34 28.04
CA LEU A 395 3.22 -8.01 28.39
C LEU A 395 1.69 -7.97 28.35
N VAL A 396 1.08 -8.60 27.33
CA VAL A 396 -0.38 -8.66 27.19
C VAL A 396 -0.99 -9.60 28.22
N LYS A 397 -0.42 -10.80 28.37
CA LYS A 397 -0.90 -11.83 29.32
C LYS A 397 -0.86 -11.33 30.76
N THR A 398 0.19 -10.59 31.12
CA THR A 398 0.38 -10.04 32.47
C THR A 398 -0.31 -8.69 32.70
N GLU A 399 -1.03 -8.17 31.70
CA GLU A 399 -1.76 -6.91 31.78
C GLU A 399 -0.90 -5.66 32.09
N ARG A 400 0.41 -5.75 31.87
CA ARG A 400 1.31 -4.59 32.02
C ARG A 400 1.01 -3.50 30.98
N ILE A 401 0.53 -3.91 29.81
CA ILE A 401 0.00 -3.02 28.77
C ILE A 401 -1.48 -3.33 28.51
N LYS A 402 -2.28 -2.30 28.24
CA LYS A 402 -3.74 -2.42 28.10
C LYS A 402 -4.27 -1.58 26.92
N GLY A 403 -5.50 -1.88 26.50
CA GLY A 403 -6.23 -1.07 25.52
C GLY A 403 -5.55 -1.01 24.15
N LEU A 404 -5.54 0.19 23.55
CA LEU A 404 -5.05 0.41 22.19
C LEU A 404 -3.56 0.07 22.02
N LEU A 405 -2.73 0.27 23.05
CA LEU A 405 -1.30 -0.05 22.99
C LEU A 405 -1.07 -1.55 22.85
N ALA A 406 -1.75 -2.36 23.68
CA ALA A 406 -1.68 -3.83 23.61
C ALA A 406 -2.16 -4.34 22.24
N GLY A 407 -3.30 -3.83 21.75
CA GLY A 407 -3.80 -4.16 20.42
C GLY A 407 -2.81 -3.80 19.30
N ARG A 408 -2.14 -2.65 19.40
CA ARG A 408 -1.15 -2.19 18.41
C ARG A 408 0.07 -3.09 18.33
N LEU A 409 0.62 -3.55 19.46
CA LEU A 409 1.76 -4.48 19.46
C LEU A 409 1.36 -5.83 18.84
N LEU A 410 0.19 -6.35 19.23
CA LEU A 410 -0.34 -7.62 18.71
C LEU A 410 -0.55 -7.58 17.20
N VAL A 411 -1.19 -6.52 16.68
CA VAL A 411 -1.48 -6.39 15.25
C VAL A 411 -0.20 -6.38 14.41
N ASN A 412 0.87 -5.74 14.88
CA ASN A 412 2.07 -5.52 14.06
C ASN A 412 3.06 -6.70 14.07
N PHE A 413 3.27 -7.38 15.20
CA PHE A 413 4.38 -8.35 15.32
C PHE A 413 4.37 -9.50 14.29
N PRO A 414 3.22 -10.06 13.84
CA PRO A 414 3.22 -11.18 12.89
C PRO A 414 3.76 -10.77 11.52
N PHE A 415 3.63 -9.50 11.12
CA PHE A 415 4.08 -8.98 9.82
C PHE A 415 5.61 -8.77 9.75
N TYR A 416 6.27 -8.62 10.90
CA TYR A 416 7.71 -8.35 10.96
C TYR A 416 8.55 -9.56 11.40
N GLN A 417 7.92 -10.70 11.70
CA GLN A 417 8.64 -11.91 12.12
C GLN A 417 9.58 -12.40 11.01
N ARG A 418 10.90 -12.37 11.25
CA ARG A 418 11.90 -12.72 10.22
C ARG A 418 12.12 -14.22 10.07
N LYS A 419 12.04 -14.94 11.19
CA LYS A 419 12.15 -16.41 11.25
C LYS A 419 10.94 -16.96 12.02
N PRO A 420 9.78 -17.14 11.37
CA PRO A 420 8.64 -17.79 12.00
C PRO A 420 8.89 -19.32 12.06
N THR A 421 8.79 -19.92 13.24
CA THR A 421 9.01 -21.35 13.47
C THR A 421 7.79 -21.99 14.13
N GLU A 422 7.59 -23.30 13.92
CA GLU A 422 6.52 -24.05 14.62
C GLU A 422 6.66 -23.98 16.16
N ASP A 423 7.90 -23.87 16.67
CA ASP A 423 8.17 -23.70 18.10
C ASP A 423 7.65 -22.36 18.61
N LEU A 424 7.97 -21.24 17.92
CA LEU A 424 7.44 -19.93 18.28
C LEU A 424 5.92 -19.91 18.19
N LEU A 425 5.34 -20.52 17.15
CA LEU A 425 3.90 -20.64 16.99
C LEU A 425 3.26 -21.35 18.19
N THR A 426 3.85 -22.46 18.64
CA THR A 426 3.37 -23.22 19.81
C THR A 426 3.47 -22.40 21.09
N GLN A 427 4.57 -21.67 21.29
CA GLN A 427 4.74 -20.80 22.46
C GLN A 427 3.77 -19.61 22.47
N CYS A 428 3.33 -19.13 21.31
CA CYS A 428 2.34 -18.06 21.18
C CYS A 428 0.88 -18.55 21.27
N GLU A 429 0.62 -19.86 21.36
CA GLU A 429 -0.74 -20.42 21.41
C GLU A 429 -1.56 -19.91 22.61
N GLU A 430 -0.88 -19.52 23.70
CA GLU A 430 -1.50 -18.90 24.87
C GLU A 430 -2.32 -17.63 24.54
N LEU A 431 -2.01 -16.94 23.43
CA LEU A 431 -2.76 -15.77 22.96
C LEU A 431 -4.22 -16.08 22.62
N LEU A 432 -4.53 -17.34 22.28
CA LEU A 432 -5.90 -17.81 22.04
C LEU A 432 -6.71 -18.00 23.32
N HIS A 433 -6.05 -18.04 24.48
CA HIS A 433 -6.66 -18.41 25.75
C HIS A 433 -6.74 -17.25 26.76
N LEU A 434 -6.52 -16.02 26.30
CA LEU A 434 -6.63 -14.81 27.12
C LEU A 434 -8.07 -14.64 27.67
N LYS A 435 -8.16 -14.38 28.98
CA LYS A 435 -9.42 -14.22 29.73
C LYS A 435 -9.46 -12.87 30.45
N PRO A 436 -10.63 -12.41 30.95
CA PRO A 436 -10.71 -11.24 31.82
C PRO A 436 -9.69 -11.34 32.97
N PRO A 437 -9.01 -10.24 33.36
CA PRO A 437 -9.38 -8.83 33.12
C PRO A 437 -8.99 -8.25 31.74
N VAL A 438 -8.36 -9.02 30.86
CA VAL A 438 -7.92 -8.55 29.53
C VAL A 438 -9.13 -8.09 28.70
N GLY A 439 -9.06 -6.85 28.22
CA GLY A 439 -10.13 -6.22 27.44
C GLY A 439 -10.53 -7.02 26.20
N LYS A 440 -11.82 -6.98 25.83
CA LYS A 440 -12.39 -7.73 24.69
C LYS A 440 -11.63 -7.46 23.39
N ASP A 441 -11.37 -6.19 23.07
CA ASP A 441 -10.65 -5.77 21.86
C ASP A 441 -9.23 -6.33 21.77
N VAL A 442 -8.52 -6.42 22.90
CA VAL A 442 -7.15 -6.97 22.97
C VAL A 442 -7.18 -8.48 22.74
N ARG A 443 -8.15 -9.19 23.33
CA ARG A 443 -8.33 -10.64 23.10
C ARG A 443 -8.64 -10.93 21.63
N TYR A 444 -9.48 -10.12 20.99
CA TYR A 444 -9.82 -10.26 19.58
C TYR A 444 -8.61 -9.99 18.68
N SER A 445 -7.84 -8.94 18.98
CA SER A 445 -6.57 -8.66 18.30
C SER A 445 -5.59 -9.83 18.44
N ALA A 446 -5.49 -10.45 19.63
CA ALA A 446 -4.62 -11.60 19.86
C ALA A 446 -5.00 -12.82 19.00
N ILE A 447 -6.30 -13.12 18.90
CA ILE A 447 -6.82 -14.23 18.07
C ILE A 447 -6.54 -14.00 16.58
N LEU A 448 -6.73 -12.77 16.08
CA LEU A 448 -6.43 -12.43 14.68
C LEU A 448 -4.93 -12.44 14.38
N SER A 449 -4.12 -11.96 15.34
CA SER A 449 -2.66 -11.90 15.21
C SER A 449 -2.06 -13.30 15.19
N PHE A 450 -2.58 -14.22 16.02
CA PHE A 450 -2.19 -15.63 16.00
C PHE A 450 -2.55 -16.29 14.65
N ALA A 451 -3.73 -15.98 14.09
CA ALA A 451 -4.11 -16.48 12.77
C ALA A 451 -3.15 -16.02 11.66
N THR A 452 -2.68 -14.78 11.72
CA THR A 452 -1.66 -14.25 10.80
C THR A 452 -0.29 -14.90 11.01
N LEU A 453 0.09 -15.22 12.26
CA LEU A 453 1.32 -15.94 12.58
C LEU A 453 1.31 -17.38 12.03
N ILE A 454 0.15 -18.06 12.02
CA ILE A 454 -0.02 -19.38 11.40
C ILE A 454 0.32 -19.29 9.90
N ASP A 455 -0.26 -18.32 9.20
CA ASP A 455 0.01 -18.11 7.77
C ASP A 455 1.49 -17.81 7.50
N SER A 456 2.11 -16.91 8.26
CA SER A 456 3.53 -16.57 8.05
C SER A 456 4.47 -17.74 8.34
N THR A 457 4.17 -18.56 9.35
CA THR A 457 4.93 -19.79 9.65
C THR A 457 4.77 -20.82 8.54
N CYS A 458 3.53 -21.06 8.10
CA CYS A 458 3.25 -22.12 7.14
C CYS A 458 3.46 -21.76 5.69
N ALA A 459 3.62 -20.46 5.37
CA ALA A 459 4.14 -20.01 4.09
C ALA A 459 5.62 -20.40 3.89
N GLN A 460 6.40 -20.55 4.97
CA GLN A 460 7.79 -21.03 4.89
C GLN A 460 7.83 -22.57 4.88
N GLN A 461 7.52 -23.20 6.01
CA GLN A 461 7.52 -24.65 6.14
C GLN A 461 6.73 -25.08 7.39
N CYS A 462 5.62 -25.79 7.19
CA CYS A 462 4.83 -26.41 8.26
C CYS A 462 4.53 -27.88 7.92
N LYS A 463 4.32 -28.69 8.97
CA LYS A 463 3.65 -29.99 8.83
C LYS A 463 2.19 -29.77 8.44
N ALA A 464 1.66 -30.62 7.56
CA ALA A 464 0.25 -30.55 7.14
C ALA A 464 -0.70 -30.60 8.35
N ASP A 465 -0.40 -31.48 9.32
CA ASP A 465 -1.16 -31.65 10.55
C ASP A 465 -1.29 -30.35 11.38
N THR A 466 -0.26 -29.48 11.35
CA THR A 466 -0.26 -28.21 12.08
C THR A 466 -1.31 -27.26 11.52
N ILE A 467 -1.37 -27.12 10.19
CA ILE A 467 -2.38 -26.28 9.51
C ILE A 467 -3.78 -26.83 9.74
N ASP A 468 -3.95 -28.15 9.61
CA ASP A 468 -5.27 -28.78 9.74
C ASP A 468 -5.81 -28.66 11.17
N ARG A 469 -4.95 -28.80 12.18
CA ARG A 469 -5.31 -28.60 13.59
C ARG A 469 -5.86 -27.20 13.85
N TYR A 470 -5.15 -26.16 13.43
CA TYR A 470 -5.58 -24.79 13.70
C TYR A 470 -6.74 -24.37 12.79
N ALA A 471 -6.76 -24.80 11.53
CA ALA A 471 -7.90 -24.58 10.63
C ALA A 471 -9.19 -25.12 11.24
N LYS A 472 -9.14 -26.36 11.74
CA LYS A 472 -10.26 -26.99 12.44
C LYS A 472 -10.64 -26.22 13.70
N LEU A 473 -9.67 -25.83 14.53
CA LEU A 473 -9.94 -25.04 15.73
C LEU A 473 -10.73 -23.76 15.43
N TYR A 474 -10.32 -22.98 14.43
CA TYR A 474 -11.02 -21.74 14.07
C TYR A 474 -12.39 -22.01 13.44
N LEU A 475 -12.53 -23.09 12.68
CA LEU A 475 -13.80 -23.50 12.10
C LEU A 475 -14.80 -23.92 13.17
N ASP A 476 -14.38 -24.77 14.12
CA ASP A 476 -15.20 -25.23 15.24
C ASP A 476 -15.65 -24.02 16.09
N ARG A 477 -14.73 -23.08 16.37
CA ARG A 477 -15.07 -21.84 17.10
C ARG A 477 -16.07 -20.95 16.35
N PHE A 478 -15.94 -20.86 15.03
CA PHE A 478 -16.89 -20.12 14.20
C PHE A 478 -18.29 -20.76 14.23
N THR A 479 -18.39 -22.09 14.20
CA THR A 479 -19.66 -22.80 14.22
C THR A 479 -20.31 -22.83 15.58
N ASP A 480 -19.52 -22.90 16.65
CA ASP A 480 -20.00 -23.06 18.04
C ASP A 480 -20.41 -21.73 18.69
N SER A 481 -19.91 -20.58 18.20
CA SER A 481 -20.24 -19.26 18.77
C SER A 481 -21.67 -18.82 18.46
N GLU A 482 -22.40 -18.36 19.47
CA GLU A 482 -23.76 -17.79 19.33
C GLU A 482 -23.73 -16.28 19.06
N GLU A 483 -22.76 -15.55 19.63
CA GLU A 483 -22.62 -14.10 19.46
C GLU A 483 -22.15 -13.75 18.04
N TYR A 484 -22.83 -12.78 17.41
CA TYR A 484 -22.46 -12.26 16.09
C TYR A 484 -20.99 -11.82 16.03
N GLU A 485 -20.52 -11.13 17.08
CA GLU A 485 -19.16 -10.59 17.17
C GLU A 485 -18.09 -11.70 17.11
N GLU A 486 -18.32 -12.80 17.83
CA GLU A 486 -17.39 -13.92 17.86
C GLU A 486 -17.42 -14.72 16.55
N ARG A 487 -18.61 -14.92 15.97
CA ARG A 487 -18.73 -15.54 14.63
C ARG A 487 -17.98 -14.71 13.58
N MET A 488 -18.14 -13.39 13.59
CA MET A 488 -17.37 -12.50 12.71
C MET A 488 -15.87 -12.63 12.95
N LEU A 489 -15.41 -12.62 14.21
CA LEU A 489 -14.00 -12.74 14.58
C LEU A 489 -13.36 -14.02 14.03
N TYR A 490 -13.94 -15.20 14.31
CA TYR A 490 -13.36 -16.47 13.89
C TYR A 490 -13.45 -16.67 12.38
N LEU A 491 -14.48 -16.14 11.71
CA LEU A 491 -14.54 -16.09 10.25
C LEU A 491 -13.41 -15.25 9.64
N GLN A 492 -13.11 -14.09 10.24
CA GLN A 492 -11.96 -13.28 9.81
C GLN A 492 -10.62 -13.95 10.17
N GLY A 493 -10.55 -14.69 11.29
CA GLY A 493 -9.41 -15.54 11.64
C GLY A 493 -9.15 -16.63 10.58
N LEU A 494 -10.19 -17.33 10.13
CA LEU A 494 -10.09 -18.28 9.01
C LEU A 494 -9.60 -17.61 7.72
N SER A 495 -10.07 -16.39 7.44
CA SER A 495 -9.58 -15.58 6.31
C SER A 495 -8.08 -15.26 6.44
N ASN A 496 -7.56 -15.05 7.66
CA ASN A 496 -6.15 -14.75 7.89
C ASN A 496 -5.23 -15.96 7.67
N ILE A 497 -5.68 -17.17 8.04
CA ILE A 497 -4.93 -18.42 7.82
C ILE A 497 -4.72 -18.71 6.33
N ALA A 498 -5.55 -18.12 5.45
CA ALA A 498 -5.45 -18.21 3.99
C ALA A 498 -5.43 -19.64 3.43
N LEU A 499 -6.34 -20.49 3.95
CA LEU A 499 -6.49 -21.87 3.49
C LEU A 499 -6.85 -21.92 2.00
N LYS A 500 -6.11 -22.71 1.22
CA LYS A 500 -6.37 -22.91 -0.21
C LYS A 500 -7.78 -23.48 -0.48
N GLN A 501 -8.32 -24.26 0.46
CA GLN A 501 -9.64 -24.90 0.37
C GLN A 501 -10.73 -24.15 1.16
N ILE A 502 -10.51 -22.87 1.53
CA ILE A 502 -11.49 -22.09 2.33
C ILE A 502 -12.88 -22.01 1.67
N LEU A 503 -12.94 -22.01 0.34
CA LEU A 503 -14.19 -22.00 -0.40
C LEU A 503 -15.06 -23.23 -0.07
N ASP A 504 -14.42 -24.39 0.13
CA ASP A 504 -15.09 -25.66 0.42
C ASP A 504 -15.70 -25.62 1.81
N TYR A 505 -14.93 -25.14 2.80
CA TYR A 505 -15.39 -25.00 4.18
C TYR A 505 -16.51 -23.98 4.34
N LEU A 506 -16.49 -22.89 3.59
CA LEU A 506 -17.49 -21.81 3.71
C LEU A 506 -18.70 -21.97 2.79
N THR A 507 -18.70 -22.93 1.85
CA THR A 507 -19.83 -23.16 0.93
C THR A 507 -21.18 -23.35 1.65
N PRO A 508 -21.28 -24.14 2.74
CA PRO A 508 -22.56 -24.29 3.48
C PRO A 508 -23.05 -22.97 4.08
N THR A 509 -22.13 -22.11 4.54
CA THR A 509 -22.46 -20.78 5.06
C THR A 509 -22.88 -19.84 3.94
N ILE A 510 -22.14 -19.79 2.83
CA ILE A 510 -22.39 -18.91 1.68
C ILE A 510 -23.75 -19.21 1.03
N THR A 511 -24.12 -20.48 0.92
CA THR A 511 -25.39 -20.92 0.33
C THR A 511 -26.59 -20.81 1.27
N GLY A 512 -26.37 -20.42 2.54
CA GLY A 512 -27.40 -20.31 3.55
C GLY A 512 -27.88 -21.64 4.15
N GLN A 513 -27.15 -22.75 3.91
CA GLN A 513 -27.46 -24.06 4.51
C GLN A 513 -27.10 -24.11 6.00
N ALA A 514 -25.99 -23.47 6.39
CA ALA A 514 -25.49 -23.47 7.77
C ALA A 514 -26.02 -22.31 8.63
N THR A 515 -26.47 -21.21 8.03
CA THR A 515 -26.97 -20.05 8.76
C THR A 515 -27.97 -19.25 7.94
N SER A 516 -29.02 -18.74 8.58
CA SER A 516 -29.99 -17.82 7.97
C SER A 516 -29.59 -16.35 8.11
N ASP A 517 -28.51 -16.04 8.82
CA ASP A 517 -28.04 -14.67 9.02
C ASP A 517 -27.34 -14.15 7.76
N HIS A 518 -28.03 -13.26 7.04
CA HIS A 518 -27.53 -12.70 5.77
C HIS A 518 -26.22 -11.89 5.94
N HIS A 519 -25.96 -11.31 7.12
CA HIS A 519 -24.70 -10.59 7.36
C HIS A 519 -23.51 -11.54 7.39
N ILE A 520 -23.65 -12.68 8.09
CA ILE A 520 -22.61 -13.73 8.10
C ILE A 520 -22.44 -14.37 6.73
N GLN A 521 -23.53 -14.59 5.97
CA GLN A 521 -23.44 -15.09 4.59
C GLN A 521 -22.62 -14.15 3.69
N PHE A 522 -22.87 -12.84 3.80
CA PHE A 522 -22.14 -11.82 3.06
C PHE A 522 -20.66 -11.78 3.47
N LEU A 523 -20.36 -11.77 4.78
CA LEU A 523 -18.98 -11.81 5.27
C LEU A 523 -18.24 -13.08 4.84
N ALA A 524 -18.90 -14.24 4.84
CA ALA A 524 -18.30 -15.51 4.39
C ALA A 524 -18.01 -15.48 2.88
N THR A 525 -18.91 -14.89 2.11
CA THR A 525 -18.72 -14.65 0.68
C THR A 525 -17.53 -13.71 0.44
N TRP A 526 -17.39 -12.65 1.24
CA TRP A 526 -16.28 -11.72 1.10
C TRP A 526 -14.94 -12.31 1.57
N ALA A 527 -14.96 -13.21 2.55
CA ALA A 527 -13.77 -13.89 3.07
C ALA A 527 -13.06 -14.77 2.02
N VAL A 528 -13.81 -15.34 1.06
CA VAL A 528 -13.23 -16.16 -0.03
C VAL A 528 -12.69 -15.35 -1.21
N LEU A 529 -12.89 -14.02 -1.22
CA LEU A 529 -12.50 -13.17 -2.35
C LEU A 529 -11.02 -13.31 -2.71
N ASN A 530 -10.14 -13.34 -1.71
CA ASN A 530 -8.69 -13.41 -1.87
C ASN A 530 -8.19 -14.79 -2.33
N THR A 531 -9.02 -15.84 -2.28
CA THR A 531 -8.66 -17.20 -2.70
C THR A 531 -9.48 -17.68 -3.91
N ALA A 532 -10.52 -16.95 -4.31
CA ALA A 532 -11.42 -17.36 -5.40
C ALA A 532 -10.69 -17.58 -6.74
N TYR A 533 -9.59 -16.87 -6.99
CA TYR A 533 -8.79 -17.05 -8.22
C TYR A 533 -8.06 -18.40 -8.30
N THR A 534 -7.95 -19.14 -7.18
CA THR A 534 -7.26 -20.44 -7.12
C THR A 534 -8.09 -21.57 -7.72
N ASN A 535 -9.43 -21.45 -7.71
CA ASN A 535 -10.34 -22.41 -8.34
C ASN A 535 -11.48 -21.68 -9.09
N PRO A 536 -11.19 -21.13 -10.30
CA PRO A 536 -12.15 -20.36 -11.09
C PRO A 536 -13.44 -21.11 -11.45
N ASP A 537 -13.36 -22.41 -11.67
CA ASP A 537 -14.51 -23.22 -12.09
C ASP A 537 -15.48 -23.43 -10.92
N LYS A 538 -14.96 -23.75 -9.73
CA LYS A 538 -15.77 -23.84 -8.52
C LYS A 538 -16.39 -22.50 -8.13
N ALA A 539 -15.64 -21.40 -8.29
CA ALA A 539 -16.17 -20.06 -8.07
C ALA A 539 -17.35 -19.77 -9.03
N PHE A 540 -17.23 -20.15 -10.30
CA PHE A 540 -18.33 -20.03 -11.25
C PHE A 540 -19.56 -20.87 -10.86
N GLU A 541 -19.37 -22.15 -10.52
CA GLU A 541 -20.45 -23.07 -10.12
C GLU A 541 -21.22 -22.57 -8.89
N LEU A 542 -20.54 -21.93 -7.93
CA LEU A 542 -21.15 -21.42 -6.70
C LEU A 542 -21.81 -20.05 -6.87
N PHE A 543 -21.13 -19.09 -7.50
CA PHE A 543 -21.57 -17.69 -7.50
C PHE A 543 -22.51 -17.33 -8.65
N TRP A 544 -22.48 -18.05 -9.78
CA TRP A 544 -23.43 -17.80 -10.87
C TRP A 544 -24.90 -18.03 -10.46
N PRO A 545 -25.26 -19.13 -9.75
CA PRO A 545 -26.61 -19.32 -9.25
C PRO A 545 -27.03 -18.24 -8.24
N LEU A 546 -26.12 -17.79 -7.36
CA LEU A 546 -26.39 -16.73 -6.39
C LEU A 546 -26.68 -15.38 -7.07
N LEU A 547 -25.97 -15.07 -8.15
CA LEU A 547 -26.22 -13.87 -8.95
C LEU A 547 -27.60 -13.92 -9.65
N ASN A 548 -27.96 -15.09 -10.19
CA ASN A 548 -29.21 -15.30 -10.93
C ASN A 548 -30.44 -15.37 -10.02
N ASN A 549 -30.27 -15.79 -8.76
CA ASN A 549 -31.36 -15.87 -7.80
C ASN A 549 -31.82 -14.47 -7.36
N ARG A 550 -33.00 -14.04 -7.82
CA ARG A 550 -33.58 -12.73 -7.52
C ARG A 550 -34.17 -12.63 -6.11
N SER A 551 -34.31 -13.74 -5.39
CA SER A 551 -34.71 -13.73 -3.97
C SER A 551 -33.56 -13.39 -3.02
N GLN A 552 -32.32 -13.37 -3.53
CA GLN A 552 -31.14 -13.01 -2.75
C GLN A 552 -31.04 -11.49 -2.58
N THR A 553 -30.42 -11.08 -1.47
CA THR A 553 -30.18 -9.65 -1.19
C THR A 553 -29.25 -9.04 -2.23
N LEU A 554 -29.40 -7.74 -2.50
CA LEU A 554 -28.48 -6.99 -3.38
C LEU A 554 -27.02 -7.17 -2.96
N GLU A 555 -26.73 -7.21 -1.66
CA GLU A 555 -25.38 -7.43 -1.13
C GLU A 555 -24.77 -8.74 -1.63
N MET A 556 -25.51 -9.85 -1.50
CA MET A 556 -25.06 -11.16 -1.96
C MET A 556 -24.88 -11.21 -3.48
N ARG A 557 -25.80 -10.59 -4.24
CA ARG A 557 -25.71 -10.54 -5.71
C ARG A 557 -24.52 -9.70 -6.19
N VAL A 558 -24.24 -8.58 -5.52
CA VAL A 558 -23.06 -7.74 -5.79
C VAL A 558 -21.76 -8.47 -5.45
N ALA A 559 -21.72 -9.16 -4.31
CA ALA A 559 -20.56 -9.96 -3.91
C ALA A 559 -20.29 -11.10 -4.91
N ALA A 560 -21.33 -11.84 -5.30
CA ALA A 560 -21.24 -12.89 -6.32
C ALA A 560 -20.74 -12.34 -7.66
N MET A 561 -21.28 -11.21 -8.13
CA MET A 561 -20.81 -10.56 -9.36
C MET A 561 -19.33 -10.16 -9.28
N THR A 562 -18.91 -9.64 -8.12
CA THR A 562 -17.52 -9.21 -7.88
C THR A 562 -16.55 -10.39 -7.92
N ILE A 563 -16.91 -11.51 -7.27
CA ILE A 563 -16.09 -12.73 -7.29
C ILE A 563 -16.02 -13.33 -8.71
N LEU A 564 -17.13 -13.33 -9.45
CA LEU A 564 -17.13 -13.81 -10.84
C LEU A 564 -16.21 -12.98 -11.75
N ILE A 565 -16.08 -11.68 -11.50
CA ILE A 565 -15.16 -10.81 -12.25
C ILE A 565 -13.69 -11.03 -11.83
N LEU A 566 -13.44 -11.27 -10.53
CA LEU A 566 -12.07 -11.36 -9.98
C LEU A 566 -11.48 -12.78 -9.98
N SER A 567 -12.29 -13.82 -10.17
CA SER A 567 -11.87 -15.24 -10.21
C SER A 567 -11.23 -15.66 -11.55
N LYS A 568 -10.48 -14.76 -12.22
CA LYS A 568 -9.86 -14.99 -13.53
C LYS A 568 -10.86 -15.50 -14.60
N PRO A 569 -11.95 -14.77 -14.89
CA PRO A 569 -12.93 -15.21 -15.87
C PRO A 569 -12.34 -15.26 -17.29
N THR A 570 -12.83 -16.20 -18.10
CA THR A 570 -12.59 -16.19 -19.55
C THR A 570 -13.32 -15.01 -20.20
N SER A 571 -12.89 -14.60 -21.40
CA SER A 571 -13.58 -13.55 -22.17
C SER A 571 -15.06 -13.85 -22.36
N ASP A 572 -15.41 -15.11 -22.63
CA ASP A 572 -16.80 -15.56 -22.81
C ASP A 572 -17.64 -15.41 -21.53
N ARG A 573 -17.05 -15.66 -20.35
CA ARG A 573 -17.72 -15.47 -19.06
C ARG A 573 -18.06 -14.00 -18.81
N LEU A 574 -17.13 -13.09 -19.11
CA LEU A 574 -17.38 -11.63 -19.00
C LEU A 574 -18.41 -11.13 -20.01
N ILE A 575 -18.39 -11.61 -21.25
CA ILE A 575 -19.40 -11.29 -22.27
C ILE A 575 -20.77 -11.84 -21.87
N SER A 576 -20.82 -13.03 -21.29
CA SER A 576 -22.06 -13.61 -20.76
C SER A 576 -22.64 -12.77 -19.61
N LEU A 577 -21.79 -12.27 -18.70
CA LEU A 577 -22.20 -11.30 -17.68
C LEU A 577 -22.78 -10.02 -18.30
N TYR A 578 -22.17 -9.50 -19.36
CA TYR A 578 -22.70 -8.35 -20.08
C TYR A 578 -24.12 -8.60 -20.59
N TRP A 579 -24.36 -9.73 -21.25
CA TRP A 579 -25.70 -10.07 -21.77
C TRP A 579 -26.72 -10.27 -20.66
N TYR A 580 -26.34 -10.96 -19.58
CA TYR A 580 -27.17 -11.09 -18.39
C TYR A 580 -27.57 -9.72 -17.82
N MET A 581 -26.61 -8.80 -17.69
CA MET A 581 -26.84 -7.43 -17.19
C MET A 581 -27.70 -6.58 -18.14
N GLN A 582 -27.75 -6.88 -19.44
CA GLN A 582 -28.69 -6.21 -20.33
C GLN A 582 -30.15 -6.48 -19.94
N THR A 583 -30.44 -7.66 -19.40
CA THR A 583 -31.78 -8.08 -18.98
C THR A 583 -32.07 -7.91 -17.48
N GLU A 584 -31.08 -7.47 -16.69
CA GLU A 584 -31.19 -7.32 -15.24
C GLU A 584 -32.18 -6.19 -14.88
N PRO A 585 -33.22 -6.46 -14.07
CA PRO A 585 -34.18 -5.46 -13.63
C PRO A 585 -33.65 -4.54 -12.51
N SER A 586 -32.73 -5.02 -11.66
CA SER A 586 -32.17 -4.20 -10.58
C SER A 586 -31.24 -3.12 -11.14
N LEU A 587 -31.69 -1.86 -11.08
CA LEU A 587 -30.90 -0.70 -11.51
C LEU A 587 -29.63 -0.51 -10.65
N GLN A 588 -29.67 -0.91 -9.38
CA GLN A 588 -28.51 -0.85 -8.47
C GLN A 588 -27.42 -1.83 -8.91
N LEU A 589 -27.79 -3.09 -9.18
CA LEU A 589 -26.85 -4.11 -9.66
C LEU A 589 -26.30 -3.76 -11.05
N TYR A 590 -27.15 -3.27 -11.95
CA TYR A 590 -26.68 -2.78 -13.26
C TYR A 590 -25.72 -1.60 -13.12
N ASN A 591 -25.97 -0.67 -12.19
CA ASN A 591 -25.06 0.47 -11.97
C ASN A 591 -23.71 0.02 -11.41
N TYR A 592 -23.70 -0.98 -10.52
CA TYR A 592 -22.47 -1.61 -10.04
C TYR A 592 -21.67 -2.24 -11.19
N PHE A 593 -22.32 -2.97 -12.10
CA PHE A 593 -21.70 -3.49 -13.32
C PHE A 593 -21.18 -2.37 -14.24
N TYR A 594 -22.02 -1.36 -14.51
CA TYR A 594 -21.67 -0.22 -15.35
C TYR A 594 -20.41 0.49 -14.86
N THR A 595 -20.37 0.84 -13.58
CA THR A 595 -19.23 1.54 -12.96
C THR A 595 -17.99 0.65 -12.94
N THR A 596 -18.13 -0.64 -12.59
CA THR A 596 -17.02 -1.62 -12.65
C THR A 596 -16.38 -1.68 -14.04
N ILE A 597 -17.18 -1.87 -15.11
CA ILE A 597 -16.64 -1.96 -16.47
C ILE A 597 -16.01 -0.64 -16.93
N LYS A 598 -16.64 0.50 -16.62
CA LYS A 598 -16.06 1.82 -16.95
C LYS A 598 -14.73 2.07 -16.23
N SER A 599 -14.64 1.71 -14.97
CA SER A 599 -13.42 1.81 -14.17
C SER A 599 -12.31 0.89 -14.67
N LEU A 600 -12.63 -0.33 -15.08
CA LEU A 600 -11.65 -1.29 -15.61
C LEU A 600 -11.22 -0.97 -17.05
N ALA A 601 -12.06 -0.32 -17.86
CA ALA A 601 -11.78 -0.04 -19.26
C ALA A 601 -10.51 0.80 -19.50
N SER A 602 -10.15 1.65 -18.54
CA SER A 602 -8.96 2.51 -18.57
C SER A 602 -7.93 2.15 -17.51
N THR A 603 -8.03 0.96 -16.90
CA THR A 603 -7.10 0.55 -15.83
C THR A 603 -5.67 0.40 -16.35
N THR A 604 -4.73 0.91 -15.55
CA THR A 604 -3.29 0.76 -15.75
C THR A 604 -2.68 -0.26 -14.79
N TYR A 605 -3.45 -0.72 -13.80
CA TYR A 605 -3.00 -1.65 -12.78
C TYR A 605 -2.73 -3.07 -13.35
N PRO A 606 -1.53 -3.65 -13.12
CA PRO A 606 -1.12 -4.89 -13.80
C PRO A 606 -2.05 -6.09 -13.58
N CYS A 607 -2.62 -6.26 -12.39
CA CYS A 607 -3.47 -7.42 -12.09
C CYS A 607 -4.79 -7.40 -12.87
N TYR A 608 -5.27 -6.21 -13.25
CA TYR A 608 -6.51 -6.03 -13.99
C TYR A 608 -6.30 -5.88 -15.50
N TYR A 609 -5.06 -5.99 -15.98
CA TYR A 609 -4.73 -5.79 -17.40
C TYR A 609 -5.62 -6.62 -18.35
N ASN A 610 -5.73 -7.93 -18.13
CA ASN A 610 -6.51 -8.81 -18.99
C ASN A 610 -8.02 -8.48 -18.97
N ILE A 611 -8.57 -8.19 -17.79
CA ILE A 611 -9.98 -7.82 -17.63
C ILE A 611 -10.24 -6.44 -18.26
N GLY A 612 -9.29 -5.51 -18.11
CA GLY A 612 -9.34 -4.17 -18.67
C GLY A 612 -9.40 -4.15 -20.20
N LEU A 613 -8.68 -5.05 -20.88
CA LEU A 613 -8.77 -5.21 -22.33
C LEU A 613 -10.21 -5.51 -22.78
N ILE A 614 -10.86 -6.47 -22.14
CA ILE A 614 -12.25 -6.86 -22.47
C ILE A 614 -13.23 -5.76 -22.04
N ALA A 615 -13.05 -5.19 -20.85
CA ALA A 615 -13.84 -4.07 -20.35
C ALA A 615 -13.79 -2.87 -21.30
N SER A 616 -12.64 -2.57 -21.90
CA SER A 616 -12.49 -1.49 -22.88
C SER A 616 -13.37 -1.71 -24.12
N GLN A 617 -13.48 -2.96 -24.61
CA GLN A 617 -14.35 -3.33 -25.72
C GLN A 617 -15.83 -3.18 -25.34
N LEU A 618 -16.21 -3.69 -24.17
CA LEU A 618 -17.59 -3.61 -23.66
C LEU A 618 -18.02 -2.17 -23.33
N SER A 619 -17.08 -1.32 -22.89
CA SER A 619 -17.34 0.04 -22.42
C SER A 619 -18.02 0.95 -23.45
N ARG A 620 -17.84 0.65 -24.76
CA ARG A 620 -18.46 1.37 -25.88
C ARG A 620 -19.93 0.97 -26.09
N SER A 621 -20.27 -0.26 -25.74
CA SER A 621 -21.61 -0.84 -25.94
C SER A 621 -22.53 -0.68 -24.73
N ILE A 622 -21.97 -0.51 -23.53
CA ILE A 622 -22.76 -0.35 -22.30
C ILE A 622 -23.26 1.10 -22.19
N LYS A 623 -24.59 1.27 -22.12
CA LYS A 623 -25.24 2.56 -21.86
C LYS A 623 -25.58 2.71 -20.38
N ARG A 624 -25.54 3.93 -19.86
CA ARG A 624 -26.05 4.22 -18.52
C ARG A 624 -27.58 4.09 -18.53
N LYS A 625 -28.13 3.20 -17.70
CA LYS A 625 -29.60 3.00 -17.57
C LYS A 625 -30.24 3.88 -16.49
N SER A 626 -29.47 4.33 -15.51
CA SER A 626 -29.96 5.12 -14.38
C SER A 626 -28.81 5.87 -13.68
N THR A 627 -29.14 6.80 -12.79
CA THR A 627 -28.22 7.53 -11.90
C THR A 627 -28.28 7.07 -10.43
N PRO A 628 -28.40 5.77 -10.05
CA PRO A 628 -28.21 5.38 -8.66
C PRO A 628 -26.75 5.67 -8.32
N TRP A 629 -26.53 6.40 -7.24
CA TRP A 629 -25.18 6.68 -6.73
C TRP A 629 -24.82 5.72 -5.58
N ALA A 630 -25.81 5.00 -5.05
CA ALA A 630 -25.65 4.23 -3.84
C ALA A 630 -24.84 2.94 -4.02
N THR A 631 -25.05 2.23 -5.14
CA THR A 631 -24.33 1.00 -5.47
C THR A 631 -23.38 1.23 -6.65
N GLY A 632 -22.08 1.11 -6.45
CA GLY A 632 -21.07 1.39 -7.48
C GLY A 632 -19.68 0.88 -7.12
N ASN A 633 -18.81 0.73 -8.12
CA ASN A 633 -17.41 0.35 -7.97
C ASN A 633 -16.53 1.33 -8.74
N TYR A 634 -15.71 2.07 -8.01
CA TYR A 634 -14.88 3.15 -8.54
C TYR A 634 -13.41 2.81 -8.34
N LEU A 635 -12.71 2.52 -9.43
CA LEU A 635 -11.26 2.30 -9.47
C LEU A 635 -10.56 3.56 -9.99
N LEU A 636 -9.51 3.97 -9.28
CA LEU A 636 -8.51 4.94 -9.70
C LEU A 636 -7.16 4.26 -9.59
N ASP A 637 -6.33 4.37 -10.61
CA ASP A 637 -5.01 3.72 -10.61
C ASP A 637 -3.98 4.51 -11.41
N TYR A 638 -2.71 4.21 -11.15
CA TYR A 638 -1.58 4.73 -11.89
C TYR A 638 -0.48 3.68 -11.97
N GLU A 639 0.33 3.74 -13.02
CA GLU A 639 1.39 2.77 -13.27
C GLU A 639 2.55 3.39 -14.04
N ASP A 640 3.74 3.42 -13.46
CA ASP A 640 4.98 3.87 -14.10
C ASP A 640 5.81 2.65 -14.55
N LYS A 641 5.51 2.17 -15.76
CA LYS A 641 6.13 0.95 -16.31
C LYS A 641 7.63 1.08 -16.51
N GLU A 642 8.13 2.29 -16.78
CA GLU A 642 9.56 2.53 -16.97
C GLU A 642 10.37 2.26 -15.70
N ARG A 643 9.74 2.41 -14.53
CA ARG A 643 10.39 2.29 -13.22
C ARG A 643 9.86 1.13 -12.39
N GLY A 644 8.74 0.55 -12.78
CA GLY A 644 8.15 -0.64 -12.16
C GLY A 644 7.54 -0.38 -10.79
N TYR A 645 6.81 0.73 -10.65
CA TYR A 645 5.96 0.99 -9.49
C TYR A 645 4.59 1.52 -9.92
N GLY A 646 3.59 1.33 -9.07
CA GLY A 646 2.24 1.77 -9.32
C GLY A 646 1.36 1.62 -8.08
N GLY A 647 0.09 1.99 -8.24
CA GLY A 647 -0.87 1.84 -7.16
C GLY A 647 -2.30 2.06 -7.61
N MET A 648 -3.23 1.64 -6.75
CA MET A 648 -4.66 1.75 -6.96
C MET A 648 -5.39 2.21 -5.70
N LEU A 649 -6.49 2.91 -5.92
CA LEU A 649 -7.53 3.27 -4.97
C LEU A 649 -8.85 2.75 -5.50
N GLN A 650 -9.58 1.99 -4.71
CA GLN A 650 -10.86 1.42 -5.09
C GLN A 650 -11.92 1.68 -4.01
N LEU A 651 -13.10 2.13 -4.43
CA LEU A 651 -14.27 2.29 -3.57
C LEU A 651 -15.40 1.43 -4.12
N LEU A 652 -15.83 0.43 -3.35
CA LEU A 652 -17.04 -0.33 -3.60
C LEU A 652 -18.09 0.17 -2.61
N SER A 653 -19.26 0.54 -3.12
CA SER A 653 -20.41 0.99 -2.35
C SER A 653 -21.59 0.10 -2.71
N ILE A 654 -22.36 -0.33 -1.70
CA ILE A 654 -23.61 -1.08 -1.88
C ILE A 654 -24.72 -0.31 -1.17
N GLY A 655 -25.81 -0.07 -1.89
CA GLY A 655 -27.00 0.59 -1.37
C GLY A 655 -27.95 -0.40 -0.68
N SER A 656 -28.60 0.05 0.40
CA SER A 656 -29.70 -0.68 1.02
C SER A 656 -30.90 -0.72 0.08
N GLU A 657 -31.50 -1.90 -0.09
CA GLU A 657 -32.76 -2.08 -0.82
C GLU A 657 -33.93 -1.36 -0.15
N ARG A 658 -33.82 -1.09 1.16
CA ARG A 658 -34.88 -0.44 1.95
C ARG A 658 -34.83 1.09 1.85
N THR A 659 -33.64 1.68 2.00
CA THR A 659 -33.47 3.14 2.07
C THR A 659 -32.97 3.75 0.76
N GLY A 660 -32.39 2.95 -0.14
CA GLY A 660 -31.74 3.43 -1.36
C GLY A 660 -30.45 4.21 -1.12
N LEU A 661 -29.97 4.29 0.14
CA LEU A 661 -28.70 4.92 0.53
C LEU A 661 -27.61 3.85 0.69
N PRO A 662 -26.33 4.18 0.46
CA PRO A 662 -25.22 3.30 0.82
C PRO A 662 -25.28 2.83 2.29
N ASN A 663 -25.19 1.52 2.49
CA ASN A 663 -25.02 0.91 3.82
C ASN A 663 -23.71 0.12 3.91
N VAL A 664 -23.12 -0.32 2.79
CA VAL A 664 -21.80 -0.99 2.77
C VAL A 664 -20.80 -0.17 1.99
N PHE A 665 -19.62 0.05 2.58
CA PHE A 665 -18.46 0.68 1.94
C PHE A 665 -17.23 -0.21 2.09
N ILE A 666 -16.51 -0.41 0.98
CA ILE A 666 -15.25 -1.12 0.95
C ILE A 666 -14.24 -0.23 0.25
N PHE A 667 -13.34 0.36 1.03
CA PHE A 667 -12.22 1.14 0.53
C PHE A 667 -11.00 0.23 0.45
N MET A 668 -10.34 0.17 -0.70
CA MET A 668 -9.11 -0.56 -0.89
C MET A 668 -8.06 0.37 -1.46
N THR A 669 -6.85 0.27 -0.96
CA THR A 669 -5.67 0.92 -1.53
C THR A 669 -4.55 -0.09 -1.62
N GLU A 670 -3.85 -0.10 -2.74
CA GLU A 670 -2.69 -0.96 -2.95
C GLU A 670 -1.59 -0.17 -3.64
N GLN A 671 -0.34 -0.40 -3.24
CA GLN A 671 0.86 0.17 -3.84
C GLN A 671 1.88 -0.93 -4.03
N HIS A 672 2.43 -1.07 -5.24
CA HIS A 672 3.47 -2.04 -5.55
C HIS A 672 4.74 -1.34 -6.04
N SER A 673 5.87 -1.85 -5.58
CA SER A 673 7.21 -1.47 -6.04
C SER A 673 8.18 -2.56 -5.62
N LEU A 674 9.31 -2.67 -6.30
CA LEU A 674 10.39 -3.57 -5.89
C LEU A 674 9.97 -5.05 -5.74
N GLY A 675 9.05 -5.51 -6.60
CA GLY A 675 8.52 -6.87 -6.59
C GLY A 675 7.63 -7.24 -5.39
N VAL A 676 7.27 -6.27 -4.53
CA VAL A 676 6.34 -6.45 -3.41
C VAL A 676 5.16 -5.48 -3.51
N THR A 677 4.12 -5.78 -2.74
CA THR A 677 2.90 -4.96 -2.68
C THR A 677 2.51 -4.71 -1.23
N THR A 678 1.92 -3.55 -0.97
CA THR A 678 1.33 -3.18 0.31
C THR A 678 -0.12 -2.78 0.07
N SER A 679 -1.04 -3.35 0.82
CA SER A 679 -2.47 -3.09 0.67
C SER A 679 -3.16 -2.81 2.00
N TYR A 680 -4.10 -1.87 1.98
CA TYR A 680 -4.98 -1.57 3.09
C TYR A 680 -6.43 -1.65 2.61
N ALA A 681 -7.28 -2.30 3.39
CA ALA A 681 -8.70 -2.35 3.11
C ALA A 681 -9.52 -1.98 4.35
N LEU A 682 -10.48 -1.08 4.18
CA LEU A 682 -11.44 -0.69 5.20
C LEU A 682 -12.84 -1.06 4.74
N TYR A 683 -13.46 -1.96 5.49
CA TYR A 683 -14.84 -2.40 5.30
C TYR A 683 -15.71 -1.80 6.40
N ILE A 684 -16.81 -1.17 5.99
CA ILE A 684 -17.80 -0.55 6.87
C ILE A 684 -19.18 -1.00 6.40
N LYS A 685 -19.96 -1.63 7.29
CA LYS A 685 -21.39 -1.86 7.08
C LYS A 685 -22.18 -1.11 8.14
N ALA A 686 -23.07 -0.23 7.74
CA ALA A 686 -23.80 0.68 8.62
C ALA A 686 -25.29 0.69 8.27
N GLU A 687 -26.08 -0.09 9.01
CA GLU A 687 -27.54 -0.15 8.89
C GLU A 687 -28.21 0.46 10.13
N GLY A 688 -29.36 1.11 9.96
CA GLY A 688 -30.08 1.78 11.06
C GLY A 688 -29.37 2.97 11.71
N VAL A 689 -28.08 3.23 11.43
CA VAL A 689 -27.25 4.28 12.07
C VAL A 689 -27.82 5.68 11.85
N GLY A 690 -28.31 5.99 10.64
CA GLY A 690 -28.89 7.31 10.33
C GLY A 690 -30.11 7.65 11.21
N GLU A 691 -31.01 6.69 11.40
CA GLU A 691 -32.15 6.82 12.32
C GLU A 691 -31.69 6.87 13.78
N GLY A 692 -30.64 6.12 14.14
CA GLY A 692 -29.99 6.18 15.46
C GLY A 692 -29.42 7.56 15.81
N ILE A 693 -28.67 8.16 14.88
CA ILE A 693 -28.10 9.51 15.03
C ILE A 693 -29.22 10.56 15.10
N LYS A 694 -30.21 10.47 14.22
CA LYS A 694 -31.37 11.38 14.22
C LYS A 694 -32.10 11.37 15.56
N ARG A 695 -32.31 10.20 16.17
CA ARG A 695 -32.88 10.08 17.53
C ARG A 695 -32.01 10.75 18.59
N GLN A 696 -30.68 10.66 18.51
CA GLN A 696 -29.78 11.32 19.46
C GLN A 696 -29.71 12.84 19.26
N LEU A 697 -29.71 13.32 18.02
CA LEU A 697 -29.73 14.75 17.69
C LEU A 697 -31.06 15.41 18.06
N GLN A 698 -32.18 14.70 17.89
CA GLN A 698 -33.50 15.13 18.38
C GLN A 698 -33.55 15.28 19.90
N LYS A 699 -32.73 14.54 20.66
CA LYS A 699 -32.57 14.75 22.10
C LYS A 699 -31.71 15.99 22.44
N MET A 700 -30.89 16.49 21.50
CA MET A 700 -30.08 17.72 21.70
C MET A 700 -30.84 19.00 21.34
N THR A 701 -31.76 18.93 20.38
CA THR A 701 -32.53 20.08 19.90
C THR A 701 -33.89 20.13 20.58
N VAL A 702 -33.95 20.77 21.74
CA VAL A 702 -35.21 21.32 22.25
C VAL A 702 -35.60 22.45 21.30
N ASP A 703 -36.82 22.40 20.77
CA ASP A 703 -37.44 23.36 19.84
C ASP A 703 -36.93 23.41 18.38
N THR A 704 -37.54 22.61 17.50
CA THR A 704 -37.96 23.10 16.17
C THR A 704 -39.16 22.31 15.61
N SER A 705 -40.36 22.83 15.91
CA SER A 705 -41.51 23.05 15.00
C SER A 705 -41.97 22.03 13.94
N ILE A 706 -41.64 20.74 14.02
CA ILE A 706 -42.36 19.72 13.22
C ILE A 706 -43.37 19.00 14.12
N ASN A 707 -44.66 19.31 13.91
CA ASN A 707 -45.79 18.72 14.64
C ASN A 707 -46.02 17.27 14.19
N PHE A 708 -45.11 16.37 14.60
CA PHE A 708 -45.09 14.95 14.27
C PHE A 708 -46.39 14.23 14.67
N LYS A 709 -47.10 14.78 15.67
CA LYS A 709 -48.39 14.28 16.15
C LYS A 709 -49.48 14.31 15.07
N LYS A 710 -49.56 15.40 14.29
CA LYS A 710 -50.52 15.53 13.18
C LYS A 710 -50.18 14.63 11.99
N ILE A 711 -48.89 14.41 11.73
CA ILE A 711 -48.43 13.53 10.64
C ILE A 711 -48.67 12.07 11.01
N ALA A 712 -48.39 11.69 12.27
CA ALA A 712 -48.68 10.36 12.78
C ALA A 712 -50.19 10.07 12.78
N GLU A 713 -51.04 11.00 13.25
CA GLU A 713 -52.50 10.88 13.18
C GLU A 713 -52.99 10.71 11.73
N PHE A 714 -52.45 11.51 10.79
CA PHE A 714 -52.78 11.42 9.37
C PHE A 714 -52.35 10.06 8.75
N LEU A 715 -51.15 9.57 9.07
CA LEU A 715 -50.65 8.27 8.60
C LEU A 715 -51.44 7.09 9.18
N THR A 716 -51.89 7.19 10.44
CA THR A 716 -52.80 6.20 11.03
C THR A 716 -54.19 6.22 10.41
N THR A 717 -54.66 7.39 9.93
CA THR A 717 -55.93 7.51 9.21
C THR A 717 -55.88 6.82 7.84
N LEU A 718 -54.69 6.75 7.22
CA LEU A 718 -54.46 6.13 5.92
C LEU A 718 -54.21 4.61 5.96
N LYS A 719 -54.24 3.96 7.14
CA LYS A 719 -53.93 2.52 7.32
C LYS A 719 -52.62 2.08 6.63
N MET A 720 -51.63 2.97 6.52
CA MET A 720 -50.35 2.58 5.92
C MET A 720 -49.56 1.69 6.90
N PRO A 721 -49.00 0.55 6.44
CA PRO A 721 -48.16 -0.28 7.27
C PRO A 721 -46.91 0.51 7.67
N VAL A 722 -46.75 0.79 8.95
CA VAL A 722 -45.52 1.38 9.48
C VAL A 722 -44.44 0.32 9.34
N LYS A 723 -43.53 0.50 8.37
CA LYS A 723 -42.37 -0.40 8.20
C LYS A 723 -41.62 -0.51 9.54
N LYS A 724 -41.37 -1.74 9.99
CA LYS A 724 -40.62 -2.03 11.21
C LYS A 724 -39.28 -1.28 11.16
N GLN A 725 -38.93 -0.63 12.27
CA GLN A 725 -37.76 0.24 12.34
C GLN A 725 -36.48 -0.61 12.30
N GLU A 726 -35.49 -0.21 11.48
CA GLU A 726 -34.19 -0.91 11.41
C GLU A 726 -33.47 -0.80 12.75
N GLU A 727 -32.92 -1.92 13.22
CA GLU A 727 -31.99 -1.95 14.34
C GLU A 727 -30.61 -1.45 13.88
N ILE A 728 -29.83 -0.90 14.82
CA ILE A 728 -28.48 -0.43 14.50
C ILE A 728 -27.58 -1.64 14.36
N HIS A 729 -26.96 -1.77 13.18
CA HIS A 729 -25.97 -2.80 12.87
C HIS A 729 -24.77 -2.14 12.20
N LEU A 730 -23.69 -1.96 12.97
CA LEU A 730 -22.47 -1.32 12.49
C LEU A 730 -21.30 -2.30 12.61
N GLU A 731 -20.69 -2.61 11.47
CA GLU A 731 -19.49 -3.43 11.35
C GLU A 731 -18.34 -2.57 10.84
N LEU A 732 -17.16 -2.78 11.42
CA LEU A 732 -15.90 -2.21 10.94
C LEU A 732 -14.85 -3.30 10.89
N ILE A 733 -14.29 -3.55 9.70
CA ILE A 733 -13.22 -4.51 9.50
C ILE A 733 -12.08 -3.78 8.78
N PHE A 734 -10.89 -3.81 9.37
CA PHE A 734 -9.68 -3.25 8.76
C PHE A 734 -8.71 -4.37 8.44
N LYS A 735 -8.18 -4.37 7.20
CA LYS A 735 -7.21 -5.35 6.71
C LYS A 735 -5.91 -4.66 6.28
N ILE A 736 -4.79 -5.31 6.57
CA ILE A 736 -3.45 -4.97 6.08
C ILE A 736 -2.94 -6.20 5.33
N ASP A 737 -2.49 -6.03 4.09
CA ASP A 737 -1.94 -7.11 3.25
C ASP A 737 -2.86 -8.34 3.14
N GLY A 738 -4.16 -8.08 3.02
CA GLY A 738 -5.21 -9.10 2.94
C GLY A 738 -5.57 -9.76 4.28
N LYS A 739 -4.87 -9.45 5.38
CA LYS A 739 -5.11 -9.99 6.73
C LYS A 739 -5.93 -9.00 7.56
N THR A 740 -7.02 -9.48 8.16
CA THR A 740 -7.85 -8.72 9.09
C THR A 740 -7.10 -8.48 10.39
N VAL A 741 -6.94 -7.20 10.76
CA VAL A 741 -6.21 -6.79 11.97
C VAL A 741 -7.13 -6.18 13.03
N ILE A 742 -8.25 -5.58 12.63
CA ILE A 742 -9.24 -5.01 13.53
C ILE A 742 -10.63 -5.43 13.06
N THR A 743 -11.45 -5.87 14.00
CA THR A 743 -12.87 -6.16 13.81
C THR A 743 -13.66 -5.53 14.95
N GLN A 744 -14.63 -4.68 14.64
CA GLN A 744 -15.56 -4.11 15.61
C GLN A 744 -17.00 -4.27 15.14
N TYR A 745 -17.87 -4.56 16.09
CA TYR A 745 -19.31 -4.63 15.88
C TYR A 745 -20.01 -3.78 16.94
N LEU A 746 -21.01 -3.02 16.51
CA LEU A 746 -21.82 -2.18 17.38
C LEU A 746 -23.30 -2.39 17.05
N ASN A 747 -24.02 -2.91 18.04
CA ASN A 747 -25.47 -2.97 18.03
C ASN A 747 -26.08 -1.70 18.66
N THR A 748 -27.42 -1.66 18.75
CA THR A 748 -28.16 -0.52 19.32
C THR A 748 -27.72 -0.14 20.75
N SER A 749 -27.46 -1.11 21.63
CA SER A 749 -27.01 -0.83 23.01
C SER A 749 -25.58 -0.26 23.05
N SER A 750 -24.66 -0.86 22.31
CA SER A 750 -23.25 -0.43 22.27
C SER A 750 -23.10 0.95 21.64
N PHE A 751 -23.86 1.23 20.57
CA PHE A 751 -23.89 2.55 19.94
C PHE A 751 -24.38 3.65 20.89
N HIS A 752 -25.40 3.38 21.70
CA HIS A 752 -25.88 4.34 22.70
C HIS A 752 -24.77 4.70 23.70
N ASN A 753 -24.04 3.71 24.22
CA ASN A 753 -22.93 3.94 25.15
C ASN A 753 -21.84 4.82 24.52
N ILE A 754 -21.37 4.50 23.31
CA ILE A 754 -20.36 5.30 22.61
C ILE A 754 -20.87 6.71 22.34
N SER A 755 -22.10 6.86 21.87
CA SER A 755 -22.68 8.20 21.62
C SER A 755 -22.73 9.06 22.88
N THR A 756 -22.96 8.46 24.06
CA THR A 756 -22.92 9.21 25.33
C THR A 756 -21.50 9.59 25.76
N VAL A 757 -20.50 8.76 25.45
CA VAL A 757 -19.07 9.07 25.67
C VAL A 757 -18.62 10.19 24.74
N VAL A 758 -18.93 10.09 23.44
CA VAL A 758 -18.70 11.15 22.46
C VAL A 758 -19.42 12.43 22.87
N ARG A 759 -20.62 12.36 23.43
CA ARG A 759 -21.33 13.54 23.97
C ARG A 759 -20.59 14.21 25.15
N LYS A 760 -20.01 13.42 26.05
CA LYS A 760 -19.18 13.92 27.17
C LYS A 760 -17.84 14.50 26.68
N LEU A 761 -17.30 13.94 25.59
CA LEU A 761 -16.10 14.43 24.91
C LEU A 761 -16.39 15.58 23.93
N SER A 762 -17.61 15.76 23.44
CA SER A 762 -17.97 16.89 22.57
C SER A 762 -18.34 18.12 23.39
N SER A 763 -18.68 17.95 24.67
CA SER A 763 -18.68 19.05 25.64
C SER A 763 -17.27 19.48 26.06
N VAL A 764 -16.22 19.11 25.30
CA VAL A 764 -14.82 19.51 25.51
C VAL A 764 -14.65 21.01 25.26
N TYR A 765 -14.87 21.72 26.35
CA TYR A 765 -14.48 23.09 26.65
C TYR A 765 -13.15 23.09 27.45
N PHE A 766 -12.31 22.07 27.30
CA PHE A 766 -11.12 21.82 28.15
C PHE A 766 -9.80 22.17 27.47
N GLU A 767 -8.84 22.62 28.28
CA GLU A 767 -7.42 22.74 27.91
C GLU A 767 -6.76 21.37 27.92
N PHE A 768 -5.98 21.05 26.89
CA PHE A 768 -5.21 19.80 26.83
C PHE A 768 -3.97 19.95 25.95
N SER A 769 -2.95 19.14 26.22
CA SER A 769 -1.77 18.98 25.37
C SER A 769 -1.90 17.73 24.51
N VAL A 770 -1.30 17.79 23.32
CA VAL A 770 -1.18 16.67 22.38
C VAL A 770 0.27 16.29 22.26
N ASN A 771 0.59 15.03 22.55
CA ASN A 771 1.89 14.43 22.29
C ASN A 771 1.70 13.07 21.63
N TYR A 772 1.90 12.99 20.32
CA TYR A 772 1.68 11.77 19.56
C TYR A 772 2.86 11.50 18.63
N GLN A 773 3.47 10.32 18.76
CA GLN A 773 4.52 9.84 17.86
C GLN A 773 4.16 8.46 17.31
N ARG A 774 4.48 8.26 16.04
CA ARG A 774 4.28 6.99 15.35
C ARG A 774 5.41 6.74 14.38
N LEU A 775 6.10 5.62 14.58
CA LEU A 775 7.09 5.07 13.67
C LEU A 775 6.44 3.92 12.89
N MET A 776 6.69 3.85 11.59
CA MET A 776 6.15 2.81 10.70
C MET A 776 7.24 2.37 9.73
N PHE A 777 7.22 1.10 9.32
CA PHE A 777 8.23 0.51 8.44
C PHE A 777 7.56 -0.06 7.20
N PRO A 778 7.15 0.79 6.24
CA PRO A 778 6.31 0.35 5.12
C PRO A 778 7.01 -0.60 4.16
N LEU A 779 8.34 -0.70 4.21
CA LEU A 779 9.09 -1.66 3.40
C LEU A 779 10.32 -2.13 4.14
N PHE A 780 10.47 -3.43 4.26
CA PHE A 780 11.68 -4.06 4.75
C PHE A 780 11.94 -5.30 3.87
N LEU A 781 12.93 -5.20 2.98
CA LEU A 781 13.40 -6.27 2.12
C LEU A 781 14.82 -6.65 2.50
N MET A 782 15.06 -7.95 2.67
CA MET A 782 16.39 -8.50 2.90
C MET A 782 16.62 -9.72 2.03
N ARG A 783 17.78 -9.75 1.38
CA ARG A 783 18.25 -10.89 0.62
C ARG A 783 19.68 -11.23 1.05
N ASN A 784 19.87 -12.47 1.50
CA ASN A 784 21.16 -13.03 1.85
C ASN A 784 21.56 -14.05 0.80
N GLN A 785 22.80 -13.98 0.32
CA GLN A 785 23.34 -14.97 -0.61
C GLN A 785 24.87 -15.02 -0.55
N PRO A 786 25.51 -16.16 -0.85
CA PRO A 786 26.97 -16.27 -0.86
C PRO A 786 27.60 -15.52 -2.05
N THR A 787 28.83 -15.04 -1.86
CA THR A 787 29.71 -14.56 -2.93
C THR A 787 30.61 -15.69 -3.44
N ASP A 788 31.29 -15.49 -4.57
CA ASP A 788 32.25 -16.46 -5.13
C ASP A 788 33.46 -16.76 -4.23
N LEU A 789 33.70 -15.97 -3.18
CA LEU A 789 34.71 -16.25 -2.16
C LEU A 789 34.16 -17.11 -1.01
N GLY A 790 32.85 -17.37 -0.98
CA GLY A 790 32.20 -18.09 0.11
C GLY A 790 31.87 -17.23 1.33
N VAL A 791 32.09 -15.91 1.25
CA VAL A 791 31.62 -14.97 2.28
C VAL A 791 30.21 -14.48 1.95
N PRO A 792 29.39 -14.14 2.96
CA PRO A 792 28.01 -13.73 2.71
C PRO A 792 27.89 -12.29 2.22
N SER A 793 26.90 -12.09 1.35
CA SER A 793 26.41 -10.78 0.95
C SER A 793 25.02 -10.51 1.51
N LEU A 794 24.79 -9.25 1.86
CA LEU A 794 23.56 -8.72 2.43
C LEU A 794 23.05 -7.60 1.53
N ILE A 795 21.90 -7.83 0.92
CA ILE A 795 21.21 -6.89 0.06
C ILE A 795 19.95 -6.45 0.79
N GLN A 796 19.79 -5.14 0.99
CA GLN A 796 18.68 -4.63 1.77
C GLN A 796 18.07 -3.39 1.14
N THR A 797 16.73 -3.36 1.16
CA THR A 797 15.96 -2.15 0.92
C THR A 797 15.00 -1.96 2.07
N ARG A 798 15.24 -0.95 2.90
CA ARG A 798 14.46 -0.67 4.11
C ARG A 798 13.91 0.75 4.03
N SER A 799 12.75 0.98 4.61
CA SER A 799 12.25 2.32 4.82
C SER A 799 11.50 2.45 6.14
N GLY A 800 11.69 3.59 6.80
CA GLY A 800 11.01 3.96 8.02
C GLY A 800 10.38 5.33 7.88
N SER A 801 9.22 5.54 8.49
CA SER A 801 8.56 6.83 8.56
C SER A 801 8.14 7.18 9.98
N LEU A 802 8.39 8.41 10.40
CA LEU A 802 8.05 8.96 11.70
C LEU A 802 7.04 10.10 11.53
N ILE A 803 5.86 9.93 12.10
CA ILE A 803 4.85 10.97 12.27
C ILE A 803 4.96 11.47 13.71
N SER A 804 5.02 12.79 13.90
CA SER A 804 4.91 13.42 15.21
C SER A 804 3.91 14.57 15.16
N ALA A 805 2.95 14.56 16.07
CA ALA A 805 2.01 15.65 16.28
C ALA A 805 2.17 16.14 17.72
N ARG A 806 2.50 17.42 17.86
CA ARG A 806 2.72 18.06 19.16
C ARG A 806 1.91 19.34 19.22
N GLY A 807 1.18 19.59 20.30
CA GLY A 807 0.31 20.75 20.34
C GLY A 807 -0.33 21.00 21.70
N SER A 808 -1.11 22.06 21.77
CA SER A 808 -1.91 22.40 22.94
C SER A 808 -3.14 23.21 22.53
N VAL A 809 -4.23 22.96 23.23
CA VAL A 809 -5.43 23.80 23.20
C VAL A 809 -5.51 24.49 24.55
N SER A 810 -5.53 25.82 24.55
CA SER A 810 -5.68 26.65 25.75
C SER A 810 -6.79 27.69 25.59
N GLN A 811 -7.31 28.15 26.71
CA GLN A 811 -8.28 29.23 26.79
C GLN A 811 -7.57 30.59 26.88
N ASP A 812 -8.13 31.61 26.24
CA ASP A 812 -7.65 32.98 26.41
C ASP A 812 -8.04 33.55 27.78
N ASP A 813 -7.35 34.60 28.24
CA ASP A 813 -7.59 35.21 29.54
C ASP A 813 -9.02 35.75 29.71
N GLU A 814 -9.68 36.15 28.61
CA GLU A 814 -11.09 36.61 28.59
C GLU A 814 -12.12 35.46 28.55
N GLY A 815 -11.64 34.23 28.37
CA GLY A 815 -12.42 33.00 28.36
C GLY A 815 -13.26 32.73 27.11
N ARG A 816 -13.27 33.62 26.12
CA ARG A 816 -14.17 33.58 24.94
C ARG A 816 -13.54 32.98 23.69
N ALA A 817 -12.22 32.93 23.59
CA ALA A 817 -11.52 32.30 22.48
C ALA A 817 -10.73 31.07 22.95
N ARG A 818 -10.38 30.21 21.99
CA ARG A 818 -9.51 29.05 22.20
C ARG A 818 -8.32 29.14 21.27
N ASN A 819 -7.13 29.17 21.86
CA ASN A 819 -5.89 29.14 21.12
C ASN A 819 -5.49 27.68 20.93
N THR A 820 -5.38 27.25 19.68
CA THR A 820 -4.95 25.90 19.32
C THR A 820 -3.63 26.02 18.58
N GLU A 821 -2.61 25.35 19.10
CA GLU A 821 -1.29 25.24 18.47
C GLU A 821 -1.04 23.77 18.13
N LEU A 822 -0.60 23.50 16.90
CA LEU A 822 -0.24 22.16 16.45
C LEU A 822 0.99 22.22 15.53
N ASP A 823 2.03 21.46 15.89
CA ASP A 823 3.22 21.18 15.09
C ASP A 823 3.14 19.76 14.55
N LEU A 824 2.89 19.63 13.25
CA LEU A 824 2.86 18.36 12.55
C LEU A 824 4.20 18.13 11.85
N ARG A 825 4.79 16.96 12.09
CA ARG A 825 6.05 16.53 11.49
C ARG A 825 5.88 15.17 10.86
N TYR A 826 6.45 15.01 9.68
CA TYR A 826 6.58 13.74 8.99
C TYR A 826 8.00 13.58 8.51
N SER A 827 8.64 12.48 8.85
CA SER A 827 9.96 12.11 8.34
C SER A 827 9.85 10.74 7.69
N TRP A 828 10.52 10.53 6.58
CA TRP A 828 10.66 9.26 5.90
C TRP A 828 12.12 9.08 5.52
N ASN A 829 12.70 7.94 5.90
CA ASN A 829 14.07 7.57 5.57
C ASN A 829 14.06 6.21 4.87
N GLY A 830 14.63 6.14 3.67
CA GLY A 830 14.79 4.92 2.89
C GLY A 830 16.27 4.60 2.69
N ILE A 831 16.64 3.34 2.85
CA ILE A 831 18.00 2.83 2.71
C ILE A 831 18.00 1.73 1.66
N THR A 832 18.91 1.81 0.70
CA THR A 832 19.25 0.72 -0.22
C THR A 832 20.73 0.41 -0.10
N SER A 833 21.10 -0.83 0.19
CA SER A 833 22.49 -1.23 0.38
C SER A 833 22.80 -2.60 -0.21
N LEU A 834 24.05 -2.75 -0.65
CA LEU A 834 24.66 -4.03 -0.97
C LEU A 834 26.00 -4.08 -0.24
N GLN A 835 26.10 -5.03 0.68
CA GLN A 835 27.23 -5.16 1.60
C GLN A 835 27.73 -6.61 1.60
N VAL A 836 29.03 -6.80 1.79
CA VAL A 836 29.68 -8.10 1.94
C VAL A 836 30.43 -8.13 3.25
N TYR A 837 30.28 -9.22 4.00
CA TYR A 837 30.91 -9.38 5.29
C TYR A 837 32.30 -10.00 5.17
N ASN A 838 33.28 -9.42 5.85
CA ASN A 838 34.59 -10.03 6.05
C ASN A 838 34.65 -10.66 7.46
N PRO A 839 34.60 -12.00 7.58
CA PRO A 839 34.62 -12.67 8.87
C PRO A 839 35.97 -12.56 9.60
N MET A 840 37.08 -12.30 8.90
CA MET A 840 38.41 -12.25 9.53
C MET A 840 38.69 -10.91 10.21
N SER A 841 38.20 -9.80 9.65
CA SER A 841 38.32 -8.47 10.27
C SER A 841 37.06 -8.03 11.02
N ASN A 842 36.00 -8.83 10.98
CA ASN A 842 34.68 -8.53 11.52
C ASN A 842 34.12 -7.17 11.02
N LYS A 843 34.20 -6.93 9.71
CA LYS A 843 33.77 -5.68 9.07
C LYS A 843 32.91 -5.93 7.84
N TRP A 844 31.99 -5.03 7.57
CA TRP A 844 31.23 -5.00 6.32
C TRP A 844 31.87 -4.05 5.32
N TYR A 845 31.88 -4.45 4.05
CA TYR A 845 32.33 -3.65 2.93
C TYR A 845 31.18 -3.46 1.95
N GLY A 846 30.95 -2.23 1.49
CA GLY A 846 29.93 -1.96 0.50
C GLY A 846 29.59 -0.50 0.34
N ALA A 847 28.39 -0.27 -0.19
CA ALA A 847 27.82 1.05 -0.36
C ALA A 847 26.38 1.05 0.15
N THR A 848 26.02 2.15 0.78
CA THR A 848 24.66 2.43 1.25
C THR A 848 24.19 3.73 0.60
N ARG A 849 23.00 3.70 0.02
CA ARG A 849 22.28 4.90 -0.40
C ARG A 849 21.18 5.19 0.61
N SER A 850 21.25 6.37 1.22
CA SER A 850 20.24 6.88 2.13
C SER A 850 19.43 7.97 1.43
N ARG A 851 18.11 7.92 1.57
CA ARG A 851 17.15 8.88 1.03
C ARG A 851 16.29 9.37 2.19
N SER A 852 16.07 10.66 2.29
CA SER A 852 15.32 11.25 3.40
C SER A 852 14.34 12.29 2.90
N LEU A 853 13.11 12.24 3.38
CA LEU A 853 12.03 13.21 3.15
C LEU A 853 11.53 13.69 4.51
N HIS A 854 11.51 14.99 4.71
CA HIS A 854 11.23 15.62 5.98
C HIS A 854 10.24 16.75 5.77
N VAL A 855 9.12 16.72 6.46
CA VAL A 855 8.01 17.68 6.35
C VAL A 855 7.71 18.22 7.74
N ARG A 856 7.59 19.54 7.86
CA ARG A 856 7.16 20.20 9.10
C ARG A 856 6.15 21.29 8.78
N LEU A 857 4.97 21.16 9.37
CA LEU A 857 3.80 22.03 9.17
C LEU A 857 3.25 22.45 10.54
N PRO A 858 3.79 23.52 11.14
CA PRO A 858 3.20 24.12 12.32
C PRO A 858 2.10 25.10 11.91
N PHE A 859 0.98 25.06 12.60
CA PHE A 859 -0.06 26.07 12.49
C PHE A 859 -0.65 26.38 13.86
N ALA A 860 -1.05 27.64 14.04
CA ALA A 860 -1.73 28.10 15.23
C ALA A 860 -2.98 28.87 14.83
N ILE A 861 -4.10 28.56 15.48
CA ILE A 861 -5.39 29.18 15.21
C ILE A 861 -6.05 29.60 16.52
N GLN A 862 -6.79 30.70 16.44
CA GLN A 862 -7.68 31.18 17.47
C GLN A 862 -9.12 30.93 17.02
N LEU A 863 -9.84 30.11 17.77
CA LEU A 863 -11.24 29.78 17.55
C LEU A 863 -12.12 30.63 18.47
N HIS A 864 -13.09 31.35 17.89
CA HIS A 864 -14.07 32.12 18.64
C HIS A 864 -15.48 31.64 18.27
N LEU A 865 -16.25 31.21 19.27
CA LEU A 865 -17.60 30.69 19.10
C LEU A 865 -18.59 31.51 19.95
N ASP A 866 -19.47 32.26 19.28
CA ASP A 866 -20.61 32.94 19.92
C ASP A 866 -21.89 32.17 19.58
N VAL A 867 -22.29 31.28 20.50
CA VAL A 867 -23.48 30.41 20.34
C VAL A 867 -24.77 31.22 20.32
N ALA A 868 -24.84 32.38 20.98
CA ALA A 868 -26.05 33.20 21.00
C ALA A 868 -26.28 33.93 19.67
N LYS A 869 -25.18 34.32 18.99
CA LYS A 869 -25.25 34.99 17.68
C LYS A 869 -25.10 34.04 16.49
N ASN A 870 -24.82 32.76 16.71
CA ASN A 870 -24.46 31.78 15.67
C ASN A 870 -23.27 32.27 14.81
N ILE A 871 -22.24 32.79 15.48
CA ILE A 871 -21.00 33.24 14.83
C ILE A 871 -19.87 32.30 15.22
N PHE A 872 -19.16 31.79 14.22
CA PHE A 872 -17.96 30.99 14.39
C PHE A 872 -16.82 31.62 13.58
N THR A 873 -15.77 32.07 14.26
CA THR A 873 -14.63 32.74 13.65
C THR A 873 -13.35 31.94 13.89
N ILE A 874 -12.61 31.67 12.83
CA ILE A 874 -11.26 31.09 12.85
C ILE A 874 -10.28 32.17 12.39
N LYS A 875 -9.36 32.54 13.27
CA LYS A 875 -8.25 33.46 12.96
C LYS A 875 -6.93 32.71 13.05
N THR A 876 -6.07 32.84 12.05
CA THR A 876 -4.71 32.27 12.14
C THR A 876 -3.81 33.19 12.95
N ILE A 877 -3.01 32.63 13.85
CA ILE A 877 -2.05 33.37 14.69
C ILE A 877 -0.64 32.79 14.51
N GLN A 878 0.38 33.55 14.94
CA GLN A 878 1.76 33.08 14.89
C GLN A 878 1.96 32.00 15.95
N HIS A 879 2.48 30.84 15.53
CA HIS A 879 2.82 29.74 16.43
C HIS A 879 3.96 30.13 17.38
N ARG A 880 3.89 29.79 18.68
CA ARG A 880 4.89 30.19 19.70
C ARG A 880 6.35 29.86 19.33
N ASP A 881 6.57 28.68 18.75
CA ASP A 881 7.91 28.18 18.40
C ASP A 881 8.39 28.68 17.03
N TYR A 882 7.68 29.63 16.42
CA TYR A 882 8.07 30.24 15.15
C TYR A 882 9.02 31.42 15.40
N MET A 883 10.32 31.16 15.26
CA MET A 883 11.38 32.17 15.29
C MET A 883 11.54 32.80 13.90
N ALA A 884 11.83 34.11 13.83
CA ALA A 884 12.13 34.78 12.56
C ALA A 884 13.35 34.12 11.89
N GLY A 885 13.15 33.52 10.72
CA GLY A 885 14.17 32.72 10.01
C GLY A 885 13.85 31.22 9.93
N SER A 886 12.88 30.72 10.69
CA SER A 886 12.45 29.30 10.66
C SER A 886 11.87 28.93 9.29
N ARG A 887 12.56 28.09 8.52
CA ARG A 887 12.02 27.53 7.27
C ARG A 887 11.04 26.39 7.63
N LEU A 888 9.78 26.49 7.22
CA LEU A 888 8.79 25.40 7.31
C LEU A 888 8.62 24.78 5.93
N GLY A 889 8.11 23.57 5.81
CA GLY A 889 7.84 22.95 4.51
C GLY A 889 8.49 21.58 4.37
N VAL A 890 9.04 21.30 3.19
CA VAL A 890 9.50 19.99 2.76
C VAL A 890 10.98 20.04 2.42
N VAL A 891 11.76 19.12 2.98
CA VAL A 891 13.14 18.86 2.58
C VAL A 891 13.26 17.42 2.12
N TRP A 892 13.93 17.25 1.00
CA TRP A 892 14.22 15.96 0.41
C TRP A 892 15.69 15.90 0.06
N HIS A 893 16.35 14.79 0.39
CA HIS A 893 17.79 14.63 0.20
C HIS A 893 18.13 13.16 -0.06
N ALA A 894 19.19 12.92 -0.81
CA ALA A 894 19.79 11.61 -0.93
C ALA A 894 21.30 11.70 -0.77
N VAL A 895 21.93 10.64 -0.28
CA VAL A 895 23.38 10.54 -0.12
C VAL A 895 23.87 9.10 -0.34
N PHE A 896 25.07 8.97 -0.88
CA PHE A 896 25.83 7.72 -0.93
C PHE A 896 26.96 7.72 0.08
N ASN A 897 26.99 6.69 0.92
CA ASN A 897 28.03 6.47 1.92
C ASN A 897 28.74 5.12 1.67
N PRO A 898 30.08 5.08 1.72
CA PRO A 898 30.82 3.81 1.74
C PRO A 898 30.66 3.12 3.10
N VAL A 899 30.73 1.79 3.10
CA VAL A 899 30.77 0.96 4.30
C VAL A 899 32.12 0.24 4.32
N PRO A 900 32.92 0.33 5.40
CA PRO A 900 32.66 1.09 6.63
C PRO A 900 32.77 2.62 6.41
N HIS A 901 32.07 3.40 7.24
CA HIS A 901 32.12 4.87 7.15
C HIS A 901 33.56 5.37 7.35
N GLY A 902 34.13 6.02 6.34
CA GLY A 902 35.40 6.73 6.49
C GLY A 902 35.25 7.89 7.48
N SER A 903 36.28 8.15 8.30
CA SER A 903 36.30 9.16 9.38
C SER A 903 36.08 10.62 8.92
N ASN A 904 35.93 10.89 7.62
CA ASN A 904 35.72 12.23 7.08
C ASN A 904 34.63 12.22 6.00
N SER A 905 33.36 12.31 6.39
CA SER A 905 32.31 12.77 5.46
C SER A 905 31.30 13.69 6.14
N CYS A 906 31.77 14.61 6.98
CA CYS A 906 31.09 15.89 7.15
C CYS A 906 31.34 16.72 5.88
N ALA A 907 30.71 16.32 4.75
CA ALA A 907 30.66 17.19 3.59
C ALA A 907 29.94 18.47 4.04
N SER A 908 30.65 19.60 3.97
CA SER A 908 30.10 20.91 4.29
C SER A 908 28.85 21.14 3.43
N HIS A 909 27.74 21.50 4.08
CA HIS A 909 26.52 21.86 3.37
C HIS A 909 26.78 23.12 2.54
N VAL A 910 26.73 22.99 1.22
CA VAL A 910 26.84 24.14 0.30
C VAL A 910 25.50 24.32 -0.40
N GLU A 911 24.79 25.38 -0.01
CA GLU A 911 23.62 25.88 -0.74
C GLU A 911 24.10 26.41 -2.10
N LYS A 912 23.49 25.95 -3.20
CA LYS A 912 23.90 26.32 -4.57
C LYS A 912 23.01 27.38 -5.21
N GLU A 913 21.72 27.29 -4.97
CA GLU A 913 20.70 28.14 -5.59
C GLU A 913 19.51 28.25 -4.62
N GLU A 914 19.01 29.47 -4.40
CA GLU A 914 17.83 29.75 -3.59
C GLU A 914 16.93 30.75 -4.33
N TRP A 915 15.65 30.41 -4.41
CA TRP A 915 14.57 31.25 -4.91
C TRP A 915 13.59 31.50 -3.78
N THR A 916 13.12 32.74 -3.63
CA THR A 916 12.05 33.09 -2.70
C THR A 916 11.08 34.08 -3.34
N MET A 917 9.81 33.99 -2.97
CA MET A 917 8.72 34.87 -3.45
C MET A 917 7.72 35.14 -2.34
N ASP A 918 7.50 36.41 -2.04
CA ASP A 918 6.47 36.84 -1.09
C ASP A 918 5.12 36.91 -1.82
N SER A 919 4.15 36.13 -1.35
CA SER A 919 2.76 36.22 -1.79
C SER A 919 1.90 36.68 -0.64
N GLN A 920 1.55 37.97 -0.63
CA GLN A 920 0.56 38.51 0.31
C GLN A 920 -0.80 37.84 0.13
N ASP A 921 -1.12 37.39 -1.09
CA ASP A 921 -2.37 36.69 -1.41
C ASP A 921 -2.47 35.33 -0.73
N LEU A 922 -1.40 34.54 -0.75
CA LEU A 922 -1.31 33.29 0.00
C LEU A 922 -1.03 33.53 1.49
N GLY A 923 -0.73 34.78 1.87
CA GLY A 923 -0.25 35.16 3.18
C GLY A 923 1.04 34.45 3.59
N ALA A 924 1.93 34.20 2.62
CA ALA A 924 3.14 33.43 2.83
C ALA A 924 4.27 33.80 1.86
N ARG A 925 5.51 33.66 2.34
CA ARG A 925 6.74 33.62 1.56
C ARG A 925 7.01 32.18 1.16
N LEU A 926 7.03 31.92 -0.13
CA LEU A 926 7.43 30.63 -0.70
C LEU A 926 8.92 30.67 -1.00
N GLY A 927 9.61 29.56 -0.77
CA GLY A 927 11.01 29.41 -1.13
C GLY A 927 11.32 28.04 -1.71
N ALA A 928 12.35 27.98 -2.53
CA ALA A 928 12.91 26.75 -3.05
C ALA A 928 14.43 26.86 -3.05
N SER A 929 15.13 25.85 -2.57
CA SER A 929 16.59 25.81 -2.66
C SER A 929 17.13 24.42 -2.93
N VAL A 930 18.28 24.37 -3.59
CA VAL A 930 18.98 23.14 -3.95
C VAL A 930 20.36 23.14 -3.28
N PHE A 931 20.73 22.02 -2.65
CA PHE A 931 21.95 21.91 -1.84
C PHE A 931 22.65 20.56 -2.02
N ASN A 932 23.96 20.49 -1.73
CA ASN A 932 24.81 19.29 -1.77
C ASN A 932 24.96 18.58 -3.13
N CYS A 933 24.47 19.15 -4.23
CA CYS A 933 24.50 18.48 -5.53
C CYS A 933 25.92 18.49 -6.14
N PRO A 934 26.41 17.42 -6.79
CA PRO A 934 27.74 17.42 -7.42
C PRO A 934 27.79 18.21 -8.75
N GLY A 935 26.65 18.47 -9.42
CA GLY A 935 26.54 19.14 -10.72
C GLY A 935 25.79 20.47 -10.71
N ARG A 936 25.42 20.98 -11.91
CA ARG A 936 24.56 22.16 -12.12
C ARG A 936 23.06 21.79 -12.09
N THR A 937 22.63 21.00 -11.12
CA THR A 937 21.20 20.74 -10.97
C THR A 937 20.51 22.06 -10.61
N THR A 938 19.52 22.46 -11.41
CA THR A 938 18.77 23.70 -11.17
C THR A 938 17.50 23.43 -10.38
N ILE A 939 16.95 24.46 -9.74
CA ILE A 939 15.61 24.39 -9.13
C ILE A 939 14.56 23.92 -10.15
N THR A 940 14.66 24.34 -11.41
CA THR A 940 13.73 23.95 -12.49
C THR A 940 13.74 22.46 -12.79
N ASP A 941 14.90 21.81 -12.79
CA ASP A 941 15.01 20.37 -13.01
C ASP A 941 14.31 19.59 -11.88
N ALA A 942 14.51 20.06 -10.64
CA ALA A 942 13.91 19.45 -9.46
C ALA A 942 12.37 19.63 -9.42
N LEU A 943 11.86 20.81 -9.79
CA LEU A 943 10.42 21.07 -9.87
C LEU A 943 9.73 20.28 -10.99
N HIS A 944 10.44 19.99 -12.08
CA HIS A 944 9.91 19.12 -13.14
C HIS A 944 9.61 17.70 -12.64
N LEU A 945 10.35 17.20 -11.64
CA LEU A 945 10.10 15.89 -11.03
C LEU A 945 8.77 15.86 -10.29
N LEU A 946 8.46 16.92 -9.52
CA LEU A 946 7.16 17.07 -8.85
C LEU A 946 6.00 17.16 -9.84
N LYS A 947 6.21 17.89 -10.95
CA LYS A 947 5.20 18.03 -12.01
C LYS A 947 4.77 16.67 -12.58
N LYS A 948 5.69 15.71 -12.73
CA LYS A 948 5.38 14.36 -13.26
C LYS A 948 4.31 13.65 -12.42
N ALA A 949 4.37 13.78 -11.09
CA ALA A 949 3.36 13.18 -10.21
C ALA A 949 1.95 13.73 -10.50
N PHE A 950 1.79 14.93 -11.04
CA PHE A 950 0.46 15.52 -11.33
C PHE A 950 0.06 15.46 -12.81
N MET A 951 0.82 14.76 -13.65
CA MET A 951 0.44 14.55 -15.05
C MET A 951 -0.69 13.51 -15.16
N SER A 952 -1.58 13.70 -16.13
CA SER A 952 -2.70 12.78 -16.41
C SER A 952 -2.30 11.54 -17.20
N LYS A 953 -1.12 11.56 -17.84
CA LYS A 953 -0.57 10.40 -18.57
C LYS A 953 -0.37 9.24 -17.59
N GLU A 954 -0.70 8.02 -18.03
CA GLU A 954 -0.54 6.78 -17.23
C GLU A 954 -1.40 6.73 -15.95
N LYS A 955 -2.51 7.50 -15.92
CA LYS A 955 -3.47 7.51 -14.81
C LYS A 955 -4.89 7.21 -15.27
N ASN A 956 -5.56 6.33 -14.54
CA ASN A 956 -6.98 6.06 -14.66
C ASN A 956 -7.77 6.93 -13.66
N TYR A 957 -8.33 8.05 -14.12
CA TYR A 957 -9.00 9.03 -13.26
C TYR A 957 -10.44 9.36 -13.66
N GLN A 958 -10.93 8.81 -14.77
CA GLN A 958 -12.10 9.35 -15.48
C GLN A 958 -13.42 9.26 -14.70
N MET A 959 -13.51 8.37 -13.71
CA MET A 959 -14.73 8.17 -12.91
C MET A 959 -14.88 9.12 -11.72
N VAL A 960 -13.82 9.84 -11.33
CA VAL A 960 -13.84 10.74 -10.16
C VAL A 960 -13.36 12.13 -10.56
N PRO A 961 -14.21 13.17 -10.46
CA PRO A 961 -13.78 14.55 -10.66
C PRO A 961 -12.60 14.90 -9.73
N GLY A 962 -11.55 15.52 -10.28
CA GLY A 962 -10.31 15.79 -9.53
C GLY A 962 -9.42 14.57 -9.31
N GLY A 963 -9.73 13.41 -9.92
CA GLY A 963 -8.98 12.17 -9.75
C GLY A 963 -7.49 12.26 -10.10
N VAL A 964 -7.09 13.13 -11.04
CA VAL A 964 -5.66 13.37 -11.36
C VAL A 964 -4.91 13.95 -10.17
N ALA A 965 -5.51 14.93 -9.46
CA ALA A 965 -4.89 15.54 -8.29
C ALA A 965 -4.81 14.55 -7.14
N LEU A 966 -5.87 13.77 -6.90
CA LEU A 966 -5.89 12.70 -5.89
C LEU A 966 -4.80 11.66 -6.16
N LEU A 967 -4.74 11.13 -7.39
CA LEU A 967 -3.69 10.19 -7.78
C LEU A 967 -2.30 10.83 -7.80
N GLY A 968 -2.20 12.15 -7.97
CA GLY A 968 -0.91 12.86 -7.92
C GLY A 968 -0.36 12.99 -6.51
N ILE A 969 -1.22 13.25 -5.53
CA ILE A 969 -0.84 13.19 -4.11
C ILE A 969 -0.49 11.74 -3.73
N PHE A 970 -1.29 10.78 -4.20
CA PHE A 970 -1.09 9.36 -3.88
C PHE A 970 0.22 8.81 -4.46
N SER A 971 0.62 9.18 -5.68
CA SER A 971 1.87 8.74 -6.31
C SER A 971 3.11 9.56 -5.90
N LEU A 972 2.92 10.67 -5.15
CA LEU A 972 4.01 11.60 -4.85
C LEU A 972 5.10 10.96 -3.98
N LYS A 973 4.69 10.10 -3.04
CA LYS A 973 5.61 9.40 -2.15
C LYS A 973 6.58 8.51 -2.94
N GLU A 974 6.08 7.70 -3.86
CA GLU A 974 6.91 6.83 -4.71
C GLU A 974 7.79 7.65 -5.65
N GLN A 975 7.26 8.73 -6.22
CA GLN A 975 8.03 9.65 -7.06
C GLN A 975 9.24 10.21 -6.30
N LEU A 976 9.03 10.65 -5.06
CA LEU A 976 10.07 11.19 -4.17
C LEU A 976 10.97 10.10 -3.57
N ALA A 977 10.48 8.87 -3.40
CA ALA A 977 11.32 7.75 -2.99
C ALA A 977 12.30 7.34 -4.10
N PHE A 978 11.89 7.45 -5.37
CA PHE A 978 12.68 7.00 -6.51
C PHE A 978 13.60 8.07 -7.14
N GLN A 979 13.19 9.35 -7.26
CA GLN A 979 13.89 10.36 -8.09
C GLN A 979 14.67 11.48 -7.35
N PRO A 980 15.53 11.24 -6.35
CA PRO A 980 16.22 12.36 -5.69
C PRO A 980 17.04 13.20 -6.69
N PRO A 981 17.25 14.50 -6.42
CA PRO A 981 17.72 15.48 -7.41
C PRO A 981 19.19 15.30 -7.88
N GLY A 982 19.80 14.15 -7.61
CA GLY A 982 21.18 13.79 -7.96
C GLY A 982 21.74 12.71 -7.03
N SER A 983 23.04 12.46 -7.06
CA SER A 983 23.69 11.47 -6.18
C SER A 983 23.61 11.86 -4.70
N ASN A 984 24.17 13.03 -4.35
CA ASN A 984 24.19 13.59 -3.00
C ASN A 984 23.36 14.88 -2.89
N CYS A 985 22.30 15.01 -3.70
CA CYS A 985 21.59 16.28 -3.88
C CYS A 985 20.34 16.36 -3.00
N GLY A 986 20.00 17.57 -2.57
CA GLY A 986 18.76 17.86 -1.86
C GLY A 986 17.99 19.04 -2.42
N LEU A 987 16.67 18.98 -2.24
CA LEU A 987 15.70 20.04 -2.55
C LEU A 987 15.00 20.42 -1.25
N MET A 988 14.90 21.71 -1.00
CA MET A 988 14.08 22.28 0.06
C MET A 988 13.00 23.15 -0.57
N LEU A 989 11.75 22.91 -0.19
CA LEU A 989 10.61 23.78 -0.46
C LEU A 989 10.19 24.38 0.86
N SER A 990 10.31 25.70 0.99
CA SER A 990 9.95 26.42 2.20
C SER A 990 8.66 27.22 2.05
N PHE A 991 7.90 27.28 3.13
CA PHE A 991 6.72 28.09 3.30
C PHE A 991 6.87 28.86 4.61
N MET A 992 6.75 30.18 4.58
CA MET A 992 6.88 31.04 5.75
C MET A 992 5.66 31.95 5.84
N PRO A 993 4.78 31.82 6.85
CA PRO A 993 3.59 32.65 6.95
C PRO A 993 3.95 34.13 7.17
N LEU A 994 3.31 35.03 6.42
CA LEU A 994 3.49 36.49 6.47
C LEU A 994 2.51 37.16 7.43
N LEU A 995 2.29 36.57 8.60
CA LEU A 995 1.29 37.03 9.59
C LEU A 995 1.57 38.43 10.17
N SER A 996 2.77 38.98 9.95
CA SER A 996 3.10 40.37 10.27
C SER A 996 2.61 41.38 9.21
N GLN A 997 2.35 40.91 7.98
CA GLN A 997 1.90 41.71 6.84
C GLN A 997 0.41 41.52 6.55
N VAL A 998 -0.10 40.29 6.69
CA VAL A 998 -1.51 39.95 6.40
C VAL A 998 -2.15 39.10 7.50
N GLU A 999 -3.47 39.17 7.60
CA GLU A 999 -4.30 38.49 8.58
C GLU A 999 -5.41 37.68 7.89
N PRO A 1000 -5.28 36.34 7.82
CA PRO A 1000 -6.34 35.44 7.37
C PRO A 1000 -7.42 35.26 8.44
N VAL A 1001 -8.68 35.46 8.06
CA VAL A 1001 -9.85 35.23 8.92
C VAL A 1001 -10.95 34.51 8.15
N LEU A 1002 -11.48 33.43 8.73
CA LEU A 1002 -12.65 32.71 8.25
C LEU A 1002 -13.79 32.88 9.26
N THR A 1003 -14.91 33.45 8.81
CA THR A 1003 -16.09 33.68 9.63
C THR A 1003 -17.30 32.96 9.03
N PHE A 1004 -18.04 32.25 9.87
CA PHE A 1004 -19.36 31.71 9.55
C PHE A 1004 -20.39 32.43 10.40
N GLU A 1005 -21.35 33.09 9.76
CA GLU A 1005 -22.46 33.78 10.41
C GLU A 1005 -23.78 33.33 9.78
N LYS A 1006 -24.57 32.53 10.51
CA LYS A 1006 -25.84 31.95 10.03
C LYS A 1006 -25.70 31.17 8.71
N ASN A 1007 -25.99 31.80 7.57
CA ASN A 1007 -25.91 31.21 6.22
C ASN A 1007 -24.83 31.87 5.34
N GLU A 1008 -23.98 32.71 5.94
CA GLU A 1008 -22.87 33.39 5.28
C GLU A 1008 -21.55 32.75 5.70
N MET A 1009 -20.72 32.40 4.72
CA MET A 1009 -19.32 32.06 4.90
C MET A 1009 -18.47 33.18 4.31
N LYS A 1010 -17.53 33.70 5.10
CA LYS A 1010 -16.64 34.77 4.72
C LYS A 1010 -15.19 34.39 5.00
N LEU A 1011 -14.39 34.19 3.97
CA LEU A 1011 -12.94 34.01 4.05
C LEU A 1011 -12.26 35.29 3.58
N GLN A 1012 -11.48 35.95 4.41
CA GLN A 1012 -10.84 37.22 4.07
C GLN A 1012 -9.36 37.21 4.43
N MET A 1013 -8.59 37.94 3.64
CA MET A 1013 -7.19 38.26 3.89
C MET A 1013 -7.07 39.77 4.03
N SER A 1014 -6.65 40.24 5.20
CA SER A 1014 -6.56 41.68 5.50
C SER A 1014 -5.10 42.12 5.64
N ARG A 1015 -4.74 43.30 5.16
CA ARG A 1015 -3.48 44.01 5.42
C ARG A 1015 -3.69 45.11 6.46
N LYS A 1016 -2.62 45.72 6.96
CA LYS A 1016 -2.69 46.89 7.85
C LYS A 1016 -3.42 48.09 7.24
N ASP A 1017 -3.42 48.21 5.92
CA ASP A 1017 -4.02 49.31 5.15
C ASP A 1017 -5.42 49.01 4.58
N GLY A 1018 -5.94 47.79 4.79
CA GLY A 1018 -7.29 47.40 4.37
C GLY A 1018 -7.42 45.95 3.93
N LEU A 1019 -8.58 45.57 3.41
CA LEU A 1019 -8.86 44.22 2.90
C LEU A 1019 -8.03 43.93 1.63
N LEU A 1020 -7.19 42.89 1.63
CA LEU A 1020 -6.45 42.45 0.44
C LEU A 1020 -7.39 41.70 -0.51
N TRP A 1021 -7.99 40.61 -0.05
CA TRP A 1021 -9.01 39.89 -0.79
C TRP A 1021 -10.06 39.26 0.14
N GLU A 1022 -11.25 39.01 -0.40
CA GLU A 1022 -12.36 38.41 0.32
C GLU A 1022 -13.12 37.44 -0.58
N ILE A 1023 -13.41 36.25 -0.08
CA ILE A 1023 -14.35 35.28 -0.62
C ILE A 1023 -15.54 35.23 0.33
N LYS A 1024 -16.69 35.70 -0.13
CA LYS A 1024 -17.96 35.67 0.60
C LYS A 1024 -18.94 34.79 -0.16
N ALA A 1025 -19.59 33.87 0.54
CA ALA A 1025 -20.67 33.04 0.01
C ALA A 1025 -21.89 33.15 0.93
N VAL A 1026 -23.07 33.42 0.37
CA VAL A 1026 -24.31 33.55 1.14
C VAL A 1026 -25.37 32.64 0.55
N ILE A 1027 -26.03 31.86 1.40
CA ILE A 1027 -27.19 31.05 1.02
C ILE A 1027 -28.46 31.69 1.57
N LYS A 1028 -29.27 32.26 0.68
CA LYS A 1028 -30.57 32.84 1.04
C LYS A 1028 -31.69 31.93 0.56
N LYS A 1029 -32.75 31.84 1.36
CA LYS A 1029 -34.00 31.17 0.95
C LYS A 1029 -34.97 32.24 0.44
N ASN A 1030 -35.40 32.13 -0.80
CA ASN A 1030 -36.36 33.04 -1.43
C ASN A 1030 -37.79 32.71 -0.97
N LEU A 1031 -38.70 33.68 -1.08
CA LEU A 1031 -40.12 33.55 -0.67
C LEU A 1031 -40.80 32.37 -1.37
N ASP A 1032 -40.41 32.12 -2.62
CA ASP A 1032 -40.91 31.06 -3.51
C ASP A 1032 -40.37 29.68 -3.13
N GLY A 1033 -39.43 29.62 -2.17
CA GLY A 1033 -38.80 28.41 -1.66
C GLY A 1033 -37.49 28.04 -2.34
N ASN A 1034 -37.11 28.71 -3.44
CA ASN A 1034 -35.81 28.55 -4.12
C ASN A 1034 -34.67 28.98 -3.17
N ARG A 1035 -33.47 28.43 -3.37
CA ARG A 1035 -32.28 28.86 -2.63
C ARG A 1035 -31.38 29.65 -3.57
N GLU A 1036 -31.06 30.86 -3.20
CA GLU A 1036 -30.10 31.68 -3.93
C GLU A 1036 -28.75 31.54 -3.26
N LEU A 1037 -27.76 31.04 -4.00
CA LEU A 1037 -26.37 30.99 -3.59
C LEU A 1037 -25.66 32.15 -4.27
N THR A 1038 -25.31 33.18 -3.49
CA THR A 1038 -24.49 34.28 -3.98
C THR A 1038 -23.05 34.06 -3.55
N PHE A 1039 -22.11 34.39 -4.43
CA PHE A 1039 -20.69 34.40 -4.14
C PHE A 1039 -20.07 35.71 -4.60
N LYS A 1040 -19.05 36.15 -3.87
CA LYS A 1040 -18.26 37.33 -4.14
C LYS A 1040 -16.82 37.02 -3.83
N LEU A 1041 -15.96 37.08 -4.83
CA LEU A 1041 -14.51 37.12 -4.71
C LEU A 1041 -14.07 38.55 -5.05
N TYR A 1042 -13.41 39.20 -4.12
CA TYR A 1042 -12.92 40.57 -4.26
C TYR A 1042 -11.42 40.57 -4.02
N HIS A 1043 -10.64 41.27 -4.85
CA HIS A 1043 -9.18 41.39 -4.72
C HIS A 1043 -8.72 42.82 -5.01
N THR A 1044 -7.86 43.35 -4.13
CA THR A 1044 -7.28 44.69 -4.24
C THR A 1044 -5.80 44.63 -4.65
N PRO A 1045 -5.34 45.54 -5.52
CA PRO A 1045 -3.94 45.56 -5.95
C PRO A 1045 -2.96 45.86 -4.80
N THR A 1046 -1.73 45.37 -4.96
CA THR A 1046 -0.70 45.35 -3.91
C THR A 1046 0.22 46.58 -3.88
N VAL A 1047 0.23 47.45 -4.91
CA VAL A 1047 1.20 48.57 -5.03
C VAL A 1047 0.53 49.89 -5.38
N ARG A 1048 0.82 50.97 -4.63
CA ARG A 1048 0.59 52.37 -5.05
C ARG A 1048 1.49 52.77 -6.21
N VAL A 1049 1.14 52.37 -7.43
CA VAL A 1049 1.84 52.80 -8.65
C VAL A 1049 1.26 54.13 -9.12
N THR A 1050 2.04 55.20 -9.06
CA THR A 1050 1.66 56.55 -9.48
C THR A 1050 1.74 56.78 -11.00
N SER A 1051 1.86 55.73 -11.83
CA SER A 1051 1.76 55.85 -13.28
C SER A 1051 0.34 55.56 -13.76
N SER A 1052 -0.12 56.35 -14.73
CA SER A 1052 -1.49 56.48 -15.21
C SER A 1052 -2.11 55.24 -15.87
N ASP A 1053 -1.43 54.09 -15.93
CA ASP A 1053 -1.83 52.99 -16.83
C ASP A 1053 -1.86 51.58 -16.23
N ILE A 1054 -1.68 51.37 -14.92
CA ILE A 1054 -1.82 50.01 -14.35
C ILE A 1054 -2.48 50.02 -12.96
N TRP A 1055 -3.80 49.84 -12.94
CA TRP A 1055 -4.58 49.53 -11.73
C TRP A 1055 -5.78 48.65 -12.06
N ARG A 1056 -5.90 47.47 -11.44
CA ARG A 1056 -7.05 46.58 -11.62
C ARG A 1056 -7.41 45.91 -10.29
N VAL A 1057 -8.40 46.48 -9.60
CA VAL A 1057 -9.23 45.72 -8.65
C VAL A 1057 -9.90 44.60 -9.46
N ILE A 1058 -9.91 43.36 -8.97
CA ILE A 1058 -10.64 42.26 -9.60
C ILE A 1058 -11.79 41.90 -8.67
N GLN A 1059 -13.02 42.05 -9.18
CA GLN A 1059 -14.22 41.68 -8.46
C GLN A 1059 -14.98 40.65 -9.31
N PHE A 1060 -15.21 39.51 -8.71
CA PHE A 1060 -15.88 38.37 -9.28
C PHE A 1060 -17.10 38.10 -8.42
N GLU A 1061 -18.28 38.42 -8.92
CA GLU A 1061 -19.51 38.21 -8.19
C GLU A 1061 -20.48 37.42 -9.03
N GLY A 1062 -21.31 36.62 -8.38
CA GLY A 1062 -22.38 35.96 -9.08
C GLY A 1062 -23.39 35.39 -8.13
N ALA A 1063 -24.51 35.02 -8.71
CA ALA A 1063 -25.62 34.41 -8.02
C ALA A 1063 -26.12 33.23 -8.85
N PHE A 1064 -26.33 32.10 -8.18
CA PHE A 1064 -27.02 30.96 -8.74
C PHE A 1064 -28.33 30.76 -8.00
N VAL A 1065 -29.42 30.62 -8.74
CA VAL A 1065 -30.70 30.24 -8.18
C VAL A 1065 -30.82 28.72 -8.25
N LEU A 1066 -30.72 28.08 -7.10
CA LEU A 1066 -30.99 26.66 -6.94
C LEU A 1066 -32.50 26.45 -6.76
N PRO A 1067 -33.11 25.53 -7.52
CA PRO A 1067 -34.54 25.27 -7.44
C PRO A 1067 -34.96 24.74 -6.06
N SER A 1068 -36.18 25.11 -5.66
CA SER A 1068 -36.74 24.82 -4.35
C SER A 1068 -36.94 23.34 -4.09
N SER A 1069 -36.79 22.95 -2.82
CA SER A 1069 -37.36 21.71 -2.28
C SER A 1069 -38.91 21.75 -2.17
N LYS A 1070 -39.62 22.36 -3.11
CA LYS A 1070 -41.07 22.34 -3.24
C LYS A 1070 -41.51 22.19 -4.71
N ALA A 1071 -40.56 22.01 -5.64
CA ALA A 1071 -40.82 21.85 -7.07
C ALA A 1071 -41.47 20.49 -7.34
N SER A 1072 -42.68 20.45 -7.90
CA SER A 1072 -43.40 19.21 -8.23
C SER A 1072 -43.54 19.07 -9.74
N VAL A 1073 -44.08 17.95 -10.24
CA VAL A 1073 -44.41 17.79 -11.67
C VAL A 1073 -45.36 18.89 -12.17
N PHE A 1074 -46.13 19.50 -11.26
CA PHE A 1074 -47.02 20.62 -11.52
C PHE A 1074 -46.34 22.00 -11.45
N LYS A 1075 -45.10 22.06 -10.95
CA LYS A 1075 -44.22 23.23 -10.91
C LYS A 1075 -42.78 22.77 -11.18
N PRO A 1076 -42.41 22.55 -12.46
CA PRO A 1076 -41.09 22.04 -12.80
C PRO A 1076 -40.00 22.93 -12.17
N PRO A 1077 -38.86 22.34 -11.77
CA PRO A 1077 -37.77 23.14 -11.23
C PRO A 1077 -37.40 24.21 -12.25
N SER A 1078 -37.37 25.47 -11.82
CA SER A 1078 -36.86 26.55 -12.67
C SER A 1078 -35.46 26.16 -13.16
N PRO A 1079 -35.15 26.37 -14.46
CA PRO A 1079 -33.82 26.06 -15.00
C PRO A 1079 -32.74 26.71 -14.14
N LEU A 1080 -31.57 26.07 -14.05
CA LEU A 1080 -30.42 26.68 -13.36
C LEU A 1080 -30.10 28.02 -14.05
N THR A 1081 -30.56 29.10 -13.44
CA THR A 1081 -30.28 30.46 -13.88
C THR A 1081 -29.30 31.08 -12.93
N GLY A 1082 -28.29 31.72 -13.49
CA GLY A 1082 -27.33 32.48 -12.74
C GLY A 1082 -26.64 33.48 -13.63
N TYR A 1083 -26.07 34.46 -12.97
CA TYR A 1083 -25.18 35.41 -13.60
C TYR A 1083 -23.89 35.41 -12.82
N MET A 1084 -22.81 35.67 -13.52
CA MET A 1084 -21.51 35.96 -12.96
C MET A 1084 -21.03 37.21 -13.69
N PHE A 1085 -20.47 38.16 -12.96
CA PHE A 1085 -19.75 39.25 -13.55
C PHE A 1085 -18.33 39.30 -13.03
N ILE A 1086 -17.40 39.48 -13.97
CA ILE A 1086 -16.01 39.80 -13.69
C ILE A 1086 -15.82 41.27 -14.03
N SER A 1087 -15.52 42.09 -13.04
CA SER A 1087 -15.16 43.49 -13.26
C SER A 1087 -13.69 43.72 -12.93
N TRP A 1088 -13.01 44.48 -13.79
CA TRP A 1088 -11.66 44.98 -13.52
C TRP A 1088 -11.51 46.47 -13.86
N GLY A 1089 -10.87 47.24 -12.98
CA GLY A 1089 -10.65 48.67 -13.19
C GLY A 1089 -10.16 49.44 -11.95
N ASP A 1090 -10.15 50.77 -12.07
CA ASP A 1090 -9.75 51.71 -11.04
C ASP A 1090 -10.98 52.10 -10.19
N SER A 1091 -11.20 51.43 -9.05
CA SER A 1091 -12.46 51.57 -8.32
C SER A 1091 -12.29 51.83 -6.82
N SER A 1092 -12.49 53.10 -6.45
CA SER A 1092 -13.38 53.43 -5.33
C SER A 1092 -14.77 52.83 -5.60
N PRO A 1093 -15.53 52.36 -4.58
CA PRO A 1093 -16.90 51.84 -4.71
C PRO A 1093 -17.89 52.77 -5.44
N THR A 1094 -17.52 54.04 -5.67
CA THR A 1094 -18.35 55.08 -6.29
C THR A 1094 -18.19 55.20 -7.82
N HIS A 1095 -17.31 54.43 -8.47
CA HIS A 1095 -16.99 54.55 -9.91
C HIS A 1095 -17.09 53.24 -10.71
N ALA A 1096 -18.10 52.41 -10.42
CA ALA A 1096 -18.33 51.11 -11.08
C ALA A 1096 -18.51 51.20 -12.61
N ASP A 1097 -18.91 52.37 -13.14
CA ASP A 1097 -19.27 52.57 -14.55
C ASP A 1097 -18.08 52.51 -15.54
N LYS A 1098 -16.83 52.40 -15.05
CA LYS A 1098 -15.61 52.32 -15.88
C LYS A 1098 -14.93 50.95 -15.90
N ALA A 1099 -15.47 49.95 -15.21
CA ALA A 1099 -14.91 48.60 -15.21
C ALA A 1099 -15.38 47.82 -16.46
N ALA A 1100 -14.49 47.08 -17.10
CA ALA A 1100 -14.91 46.12 -18.11
C ALA A 1100 -15.63 44.97 -17.39
N VAL A 1101 -16.90 44.76 -17.69
CA VAL A 1101 -17.76 43.75 -17.07
C VAL A 1101 -17.96 42.60 -18.04
N VAL A 1102 -17.51 41.40 -17.67
CA VAL A 1102 -17.80 40.16 -18.41
C VAL A 1102 -19.05 39.56 -17.81
N ASP A 1103 -20.17 39.65 -18.52
CA ASP A 1103 -21.40 38.96 -18.14
C ASP A 1103 -21.31 37.50 -18.58
N VAL A 1104 -21.35 36.60 -17.60
CA VAL A 1104 -21.42 35.17 -17.82
C VAL A 1104 -22.80 34.71 -17.45
N LYS A 1105 -23.63 34.55 -18.47
CA LYS A 1105 -25.00 34.11 -18.33
C LYS A 1105 -25.05 32.59 -18.41
N VAL A 1106 -25.67 31.98 -17.41
CA VAL A 1106 -26.03 30.56 -17.43
C VAL A 1106 -27.37 30.45 -18.13
N GLU A 1107 -27.35 30.09 -19.41
CA GLU A 1107 -28.56 29.78 -20.17
C GLU A 1107 -28.80 28.28 -20.15
N ALA A 1108 -30.03 27.84 -19.87
CA ALA A 1108 -30.40 26.45 -20.06
C ALA A 1108 -30.33 26.10 -21.55
N SER A 1109 -29.79 24.93 -21.87
CA SER A 1109 -29.61 24.38 -23.23
C SER A 1109 -30.88 24.42 -24.09
N HIS A 1110 -32.06 24.37 -23.46
CA HIS A 1110 -33.34 24.51 -24.16
C HIS A 1110 -33.74 25.97 -24.38
N ASN A 1111 -33.06 26.63 -25.32
CA ASN A 1111 -33.56 27.82 -25.99
C ASN A 1111 -34.69 27.44 -26.97
N ASN A 1112 -35.91 27.37 -26.44
CA ASN A 1112 -37.11 27.79 -27.13
C ASN A 1112 -38.07 28.24 -26.04
N GLY A 1113 -38.54 29.49 -26.09
CA GLY A 1113 -39.54 30.06 -25.18
C GLY A 1113 -40.92 29.38 -25.25
N GLN A 1114 -40.99 28.09 -25.52
CA GLN A 1114 -42.09 27.28 -25.04
C GLN A 1114 -41.80 27.00 -23.57
N ASP A 1115 -42.51 27.72 -22.71
CA ASP A 1115 -43.04 27.10 -21.49
C ASP A 1115 -43.32 25.62 -21.83
N LEU A 1116 -42.57 24.68 -21.25
CA LEU A 1116 -42.94 23.26 -21.28
C LEU A 1116 -44.16 23.09 -20.36
N GLN A 1117 -45.21 23.86 -20.63
CA GLN A 1117 -46.55 23.58 -20.19
C GLN A 1117 -46.90 22.27 -20.87
N CYS A 1118 -47.14 21.26 -20.04
CA CYS A 1118 -47.66 19.98 -20.44
C CYS A 1118 -49.17 20.01 -20.15
N PRO A 1119 -49.98 20.78 -20.90
CA PRO A 1119 -51.38 21.02 -20.56
C PRO A 1119 -52.17 19.72 -20.54
N ASP A 1120 -51.81 18.79 -21.42
CA ASP A 1120 -52.44 17.49 -21.57
C ASP A 1120 -51.77 16.40 -20.73
N LEU A 1121 -50.75 16.71 -19.91
CA LEU A 1121 -50.11 15.77 -18.98
C LEU A 1121 -49.79 14.38 -19.60
N SER A 1122 -49.42 14.35 -20.88
CA SER A 1122 -49.27 13.08 -21.59
C SER A 1122 -48.05 12.30 -21.08
N PRO A 1123 -48.08 10.96 -21.05
CA PRO A 1123 -46.97 10.13 -20.59
C PRO A 1123 -45.62 10.46 -21.25
N VAL A 1124 -45.64 10.80 -22.55
CA VAL A 1124 -44.43 11.17 -23.32
C VAL A 1124 -43.90 12.54 -22.90
N CYS A 1125 -44.78 13.52 -22.74
CA CYS A 1125 -44.41 14.88 -22.33
C CYS A 1125 -43.91 14.92 -20.88
N LEU A 1126 -44.51 14.14 -19.98
CA LEU A 1126 -44.07 13.98 -18.60
C LEU A 1126 -42.70 13.30 -18.47
N GLN A 1127 -42.40 12.36 -19.37
CA GLN A 1127 -41.07 11.75 -19.47
C GLN A 1127 -40.01 12.80 -19.83
N SER A 1128 -40.29 13.65 -20.82
CA SER A 1128 -39.39 14.75 -21.22
C SER A 1128 -39.17 15.76 -20.08
N ILE A 1129 -40.19 16.08 -19.29
CA ILE A 1129 -40.06 16.96 -18.11
C ILE A 1129 -39.21 16.30 -17.00
N SER A 1130 -39.39 15.00 -16.78
CA SER A 1130 -38.60 14.20 -15.83
C SER A 1130 -37.13 14.15 -16.24
N GLU A 1131 -36.84 13.94 -17.53
CA GLU A 1131 -35.48 13.96 -18.08
C GLU A 1131 -34.83 15.34 -17.89
N LEU A 1132 -35.55 16.43 -18.18
CA LEU A 1132 -35.11 17.82 -18.01
C LEU A 1132 -34.83 18.22 -16.54
N ALA A 1133 -35.49 17.56 -15.58
CA ALA A 1133 -35.25 17.75 -14.15
C ALA A 1133 -34.00 17.00 -13.65
N THR A 1134 -33.50 16.02 -14.40
CA THR A 1134 -32.37 15.15 -13.99
C THR A 1134 -31.07 15.42 -14.74
N GLN A 1135 -31.15 16.00 -15.94
CA GLN A 1135 -30.02 16.48 -16.73
C GLN A 1135 -30.31 17.91 -17.18
N GLN A 1136 -29.55 18.87 -16.63
CA GLN A 1136 -29.58 20.24 -17.12
C GLN A 1136 -28.24 20.53 -17.77
N GLU A 1137 -28.27 20.84 -19.05
CA GLU A 1137 -27.12 21.33 -19.79
C GLU A 1137 -27.19 22.86 -19.74
N ALA A 1138 -26.12 23.48 -19.25
CA ALA A 1138 -26.03 24.92 -19.19
C ALA A 1138 -24.96 25.40 -20.16
N ILE A 1139 -25.32 26.40 -20.96
CA ILE A 1139 -24.38 27.09 -21.83
C ILE A 1139 -23.88 28.29 -21.05
N VAL A 1140 -22.61 28.25 -20.70
CA VAL A 1140 -21.89 29.36 -20.09
C VAL A 1140 -21.35 30.21 -21.23
N GLN A 1141 -22.06 31.28 -21.55
CA GLN A 1141 -21.60 32.25 -22.56
C GLN A 1141 -20.68 33.26 -21.91
N TYR A 1142 -19.56 33.58 -22.54
CA TYR A 1142 -18.65 34.59 -22.04
C TYR A 1142 -18.21 35.53 -23.16
N VAL A 1143 -18.35 36.83 -22.91
CA VAL A 1143 -18.05 37.89 -23.88
C VAL A 1143 -16.77 38.60 -23.45
N ASN A 1144 -15.78 38.72 -24.34
CA ASN A 1144 -14.51 39.44 -24.11
C ASN A 1144 -13.62 38.87 -22.99
N LEU A 1145 -13.56 37.55 -22.81
CA LEU A 1145 -12.65 36.95 -21.82
C LEU A 1145 -11.18 37.10 -22.28
N PRO A 1146 -10.26 37.55 -21.41
CA PRO A 1146 -8.84 37.63 -21.77
C PRO A 1146 -8.23 36.25 -22.06
N ASP A 1147 -7.39 36.14 -23.10
CA ASP A 1147 -6.76 34.89 -23.53
C ASP A 1147 -6.02 34.13 -22.40
N TRP A 1148 -5.39 34.87 -21.46
CA TRP A 1148 -4.69 34.26 -20.33
C TRP A 1148 -5.63 33.54 -19.35
N LEU A 1149 -6.85 34.06 -19.15
CA LEU A 1149 -7.85 33.48 -18.23
C LEU A 1149 -8.50 32.26 -18.88
N ILE A 1150 -8.77 32.31 -20.18
CA ILE A 1150 -9.19 31.14 -20.98
C ILE A 1150 -8.13 30.04 -20.91
N THR A 1151 -6.85 30.41 -21.06
CA THR A 1151 -5.73 29.46 -21.00
C THR A 1151 -5.57 28.84 -19.62
N ALA A 1152 -5.69 29.63 -18.54
CA ALA A 1152 -5.65 29.14 -17.17
C ALA A 1152 -6.82 28.19 -16.85
N ALA A 1153 -8.02 28.55 -17.27
CA ALA A 1153 -9.21 27.70 -17.11
C ALA A 1153 -9.14 26.42 -17.95
N HIS A 1154 -8.60 26.47 -19.18
CA HIS A 1154 -8.33 25.29 -20.01
C HIS A 1154 -7.28 24.38 -19.39
N ALA A 1155 -6.22 24.93 -18.78
CA ALA A 1155 -5.21 24.12 -18.10
C ALA A 1155 -5.78 23.35 -16.90
N LEU A 1156 -6.75 23.92 -16.18
CA LEU A 1156 -7.43 23.28 -15.05
C LEU A 1156 -8.55 22.33 -15.50
N PHE A 1157 -9.26 22.68 -16.57
CA PHE A 1157 -10.47 21.99 -17.05
C PHE A 1157 -10.46 21.78 -18.57
N PRO A 1158 -9.51 21.00 -19.12
CA PRO A 1158 -9.28 20.94 -20.57
C PRO A 1158 -10.45 20.33 -21.35
N ASN A 1159 -11.28 19.51 -20.69
CA ASN A 1159 -12.46 18.89 -21.28
C ASN A 1159 -13.68 19.82 -21.34
N TYR A 1160 -13.69 20.90 -20.56
CA TYR A 1160 -14.86 21.78 -20.41
C TYR A 1160 -14.63 23.17 -20.98
N VAL A 1161 -13.40 23.66 -21.01
CA VAL A 1161 -13.05 24.98 -21.53
C VAL A 1161 -12.17 24.79 -22.75
N GLN A 1162 -12.57 25.28 -23.93
CA GLN A 1162 -11.75 25.22 -25.14
C GLN A 1162 -11.14 26.60 -25.42
N THR A 1163 -9.87 26.65 -25.84
CA THR A 1163 -9.10 27.89 -26.00
C THR A 1163 -9.54 28.78 -27.18
N GLY A 1164 -10.59 28.41 -27.92
CA GLY A 1164 -11.09 29.16 -29.09
C GLY A 1164 -12.61 29.31 -29.20
N SER A 1165 -13.39 28.89 -28.20
CA SER A 1165 -14.85 29.08 -28.19
C SER A 1165 -15.24 30.27 -27.31
N SER A 1166 -16.31 30.99 -27.65
CA SER A 1166 -16.93 32.07 -26.84
C SER A 1166 -18.02 31.57 -25.86
N SER A 1167 -18.15 30.25 -25.75
CA SER A 1167 -19.09 29.58 -24.86
C SER A 1167 -18.57 28.19 -24.50
N THR A 1168 -18.94 27.72 -23.32
CA THR A 1168 -18.68 26.34 -22.88
C THR A 1168 -19.99 25.69 -22.43
N THR A 1169 -20.15 24.43 -22.81
CA THR A 1169 -21.29 23.63 -22.41
C THR A 1169 -20.92 22.86 -21.15
N ILE A 1170 -21.65 23.11 -20.06
CA ILE A 1170 -21.49 22.40 -18.80
C ILE A 1170 -22.71 21.52 -18.62
N ASP A 1171 -22.49 20.21 -18.72
CA ASP A 1171 -23.49 19.22 -18.34
C ASP A 1171 -23.55 19.13 -16.81
N PHE A 1172 -24.59 19.73 -16.23
CA PHE A 1172 -24.93 19.50 -14.83
C PHE A 1172 -25.67 18.17 -14.72
N SER A 1173 -24.91 17.07 -14.75
CA SER A 1173 -25.39 15.78 -14.21
C SER A 1173 -25.03 15.75 -12.73
N SER A 1174 -25.98 16.08 -11.86
CA SER A 1174 -25.67 16.25 -10.42
C SER A 1174 -25.03 14.99 -9.81
N PRO A 1175 -23.80 15.06 -9.25
CA PRO A 1175 -23.30 14.09 -8.27
C PRO A 1175 -23.75 14.45 -6.84
N ALA A 1176 -24.35 15.63 -6.64
CA ALA A 1176 -24.74 16.15 -5.34
C ALA A 1176 -26.23 15.90 -5.10
N LEU A 1177 -26.55 15.04 -4.12
CA LEU A 1177 -27.86 14.82 -3.51
C LEU A 1177 -28.84 16.01 -3.69
N PRO A 1178 -29.71 16.04 -4.74
CA PRO A 1178 -30.90 16.84 -4.68
C PRO A 1178 -31.98 15.98 -4.00
N PRO A 1179 -32.77 16.49 -3.05
CA PRO A 1179 -33.83 15.72 -2.40
C PRO A 1179 -35.03 15.38 -3.32
N TRP A 1180 -34.86 15.51 -4.64
CA TRP A 1180 -35.92 15.45 -5.66
C TRP A 1180 -35.42 14.62 -6.83
N LYS A 1181 -35.30 13.30 -6.62
CA LYS A 1181 -35.48 12.41 -7.76
C LYS A 1181 -36.97 12.36 -8.03
N ALA A 1182 -37.41 12.84 -9.19
CA ALA A 1182 -38.71 12.49 -9.76
C ALA A 1182 -38.75 10.99 -10.19
N GLN A 1183 -38.13 10.10 -9.41
CA GLN A 1183 -38.31 8.67 -9.58
C GLN A 1183 -39.64 8.30 -8.93
N GLY A 1184 -40.53 7.70 -9.71
CA GLY A 1184 -41.88 7.38 -9.28
C GLY A 1184 -42.99 8.20 -9.92
N LEU A 1185 -42.82 8.66 -11.17
CA LEU A 1185 -43.97 9.14 -11.95
C LEU A 1185 -44.52 8.01 -12.80
N CYS A 1186 -45.68 7.46 -12.43
CA CYS A 1186 -46.48 6.63 -13.33
C CYS A 1186 -47.57 7.51 -13.93
N ALA A 1187 -47.66 7.57 -15.26
CA ALA A 1187 -48.71 8.30 -15.97
C ALA A 1187 -49.28 7.43 -17.09
N ILE A 1188 -50.59 7.44 -17.28
CA ILE A 1188 -51.25 6.56 -18.24
C ILE A 1188 -52.29 7.32 -19.04
N ASN A 1189 -52.33 7.08 -20.35
CA ASN A 1189 -53.42 7.52 -21.22
C ASN A 1189 -54.02 6.30 -21.97
N SER A 1190 -54.93 6.56 -22.92
CA SER A 1190 -55.63 5.48 -23.66
C SER A 1190 -54.73 4.59 -24.54
N GLN A 1191 -53.48 5.00 -24.81
CA GLN A 1191 -52.57 4.35 -25.76
C GLN A 1191 -51.15 4.11 -25.22
N THR A 1192 -50.74 4.83 -24.18
CA THR A 1192 -49.37 4.81 -23.65
C THR A 1192 -49.36 4.87 -22.12
N VAL A 1193 -48.36 4.23 -21.51
CA VAL A 1193 -48.07 4.30 -20.09
C VAL A 1193 -46.60 4.71 -19.91
N LEU A 1194 -46.37 5.75 -19.12
CA LEU A 1194 -45.08 6.09 -18.54
C LEU A 1194 -44.96 5.30 -17.24
N THR A 1195 -43.98 4.42 -17.17
CA THR A 1195 -43.71 3.60 -15.99
C THR A 1195 -42.82 4.36 -15.01
N MET A 1196 -42.83 3.94 -13.74
CA MET A 1196 -42.13 4.59 -12.62
C MET A 1196 -40.60 4.71 -12.81
N ASP A 1197 -40.02 3.89 -13.69
CA ASP A 1197 -38.62 3.88 -14.14
C ASP A 1197 -38.36 4.78 -15.35
N ASN A 1198 -39.29 5.68 -15.68
CA ASN A 1198 -39.20 6.68 -16.74
C ASN A 1198 -39.14 6.07 -18.15
N THR A 1199 -39.88 4.99 -18.40
CA THR A 1199 -40.02 4.40 -19.76
C THR A 1199 -41.45 4.52 -20.27
N THR A 1200 -41.64 4.99 -21.50
CA THR A 1200 -42.96 4.95 -22.15
C THR A 1200 -43.16 3.63 -22.89
N LYS A 1201 -44.27 2.95 -22.61
CA LYS A 1201 -44.72 1.74 -23.29
C LYS A 1201 -46.08 1.97 -23.92
N SER A 1202 -46.30 1.40 -25.12
CA SER A 1202 -47.65 1.38 -25.70
C SER A 1202 -48.53 0.42 -24.91
N LEU A 1203 -49.66 0.92 -24.40
CA LEU A 1203 -50.64 0.13 -23.67
C LEU A 1203 -52.04 0.49 -24.16
N SER A 1204 -52.76 -0.49 -24.72
CA SER A 1204 -54.15 -0.29 -25.13
C SER A 1204 -55.06 -0.60 -23.94
N LEU A 1205 -55.67 0.44 -23.35
CA LEU A 1205 -56.61 0.26 -22.25
C LEU A 1205 -57.92 -0.35 -22.72
N THR A 1206 -58.28 -1.50 -22.14
CA THR A 1206 -59.56 -2.19 -22.36
C THR A 1206 -60.67 -1.63 -21.47
N SER A 1207 -61.92 -2.01 -21.73
CA SER A 1207 -63.06 -1.73 -20.84
C SER A 1207 -63.03 -2.54 -19.52
N CYS A 1208 -62.21 -3.60 -19.46
CA CYS A 1208 -61.94 -4.38 -18.25
C CYS A 1208 -60.91 -3.68 -17.34
N PHE A 1209 -60.99 -3.94 -16.03
CA PHE A 1209 -59.96 -3.51 -15.07
C PHE A 1209 -58.65 -4.26 -15.31
N THR A 1210 -57.59 -3.52 -15.62
CA THR A 1210 -56.23 -3.99 -15.81
C THR A 1210 -55.38 -3.54 -14.63
N VAL A 1211 -54.53 -4.42 -14.09
CA VAL A 1211 -53.60 -4.05 -13.01
C VAL A 1211 -52.56 -3.08 -13.54
N LEU A 1212 -52.54 -1.86 -12.99
CA LEU A 1212 -51.55 -0.83 -13.31
C LEU A 1212 -50.33 -0.93 -12.40
N LEU A 1213 -50.56 -1.09 -11.10
CA LEU A 1213 -49.53 -1.18 -10.07
C LEU A 1213 -50.02 -2.16 -9.01
N ALA A 1214 -49.18 -3.08 -8.55
CA ALA A 1214 -49.52 -3.94 -7.44
C ALA A 1214 -48.29 -4.14 -6.56
N ASP A 1215 -48.52 -4.24 -5.26
CA ASP A 1215 -47.51 -4.72 -4.34
C ASP A 1215 -47.23 -6.19 -4.61
N CYS A 1216 -46.00 -6.48 -5.01
CA CYS A 1216 -45.54 -7.83 -5.35
C CYS A 1216 -44.72 -8.46 -4.21
N SER A 1217 -44.72 -7.86 -3.01
CA SER A 1217 -44.17 -8.50 -1.80
C SER A 1217 -45.01 -9.71 -1.39
N GLU A 1218 -44.45 -10.58 -0.53
CA GLU A 1218 -45.16 -11.79 -0.05
C GLU A 1218 -46.52 -11.49 0.60
N ASP A 1219 -46.68 -10.30 1.19
CA ASP A 1219 -47.90 -9.88 1.91
C ASP A 1219 -48.86 -9.01 1.07
N ALA A 1220 -48.58 -8.79 -0.22
CA ALA A 1220 -49.39 -8.05 -1.21
C ALA A 1220 -50.34 -6.97 -0.61
N SER A 1221 -49.79 -5.84 -0.19
CA SER A 1221 -50.53 -4.83 0.58
C SER A 1221 -51.48 -3.94 -0.23
N PHE A 1222 -51.31 -3.82 -1.55
CA PHE A 1222 -52.22 -3.04 -2.40
C PHE A 1222 -52.19 -3.44 -3.89
N ALA A 1223 -53.24 -3.10 -4.62
CA ALA A 1223 -53.26 -3.10 -6.09
C ALA A 1223 -54.07 -1.90 -6.62
N VAL A 1224 -53.56 -1.29 -7.68
CA VAL A 1224 -54.17 -0.19 -8.45
C VAL A 1224 -54.57 -0.73 -9.80
N LEU A 1225 -55.85 -0.58 -10.13
CA LEU A 1225 -56.46 -1.07 -11.35
C LEU A 1225 -56.90 0.12 -12.23
N VAL A 1226 -56.79 -0.02 -13.55
CA VAL A 1226 -57.19 0.98 -14.56
C VAL A 1226 -58.16 0.37 -15.55
N LYS A 1227 -59.12 1.14 -16.07
CA LYS A 1227 -59.97 0.73 -17.20
C LYS A 1227 -60.39 1.93 -18.04
N LYS A 1228 -60.71 1.72 -19.32
CA LYS A 1228 -61.25 2.75 -20.20
C LYS A 1228 -62.75 2.96 -19.93
N MET A 1229 -63.17 4.20 -19.64
CA MET A 1229 -64.58 4.57 -19.40
C MET A 1229 -65.18 5.24 -20.64
N THR A 1230 -66.45 4.94 -20.95
CA THR A 1230 -67.13 5.39 -22.17
C THR A 1230 -68.07 6.59 -21.99
N GLU A 1231 -68.49 6.97 -20.78
CA GLU A 1231 -69.29 8.20 -20.50
C GLU A 1231 -69.02 8.77 -19.10
N PRO A 1232 -69.21 10.09 -18.85
CA PRO A 1232 -69.01 10.72 -17.55
C PRO A 1232 -70.34 10.84 -16.79
N GLN A 1233 -70.60 10.00 -15.78
CA GLN A 1233 -71.69 10.24 -14.82
C GLN A 1233 -71.32 9.90 -13.38
N HIS A 1234 -71.98 10.66 -12.49
CA HIS A 1234 -71.76 10.85 -11.06
C HIS A 1234 -71.58 9.56 -10.23
N LEU A 1235 -70.38 9.42 -9.68
CA LEU A 1235 -70.06 8.71 -8.44
C LEU A 1235 -68.87 9.45 -7.81
N VAL A 1236 -68.69 9.38 -6.50
CA VAL A 1236 -67.53 9.91 -5.78
C VAL A 1236 -66.30 9.12 -6.23
N THR A 1237 -65.79 9.52 -7.37
CA THR A 1237 -64.67 8.98 -8.11
C THR A 1237 -63.88 10.21 -8.47
N PHE A 1238 -62.63 10.29 -8.00
CA PHE A 1238 -61.70 11.31 -8.46
C PHE A 1238 -61.49 11.11 -9.97
N THR A 1239 -62.29 11.79 -10.80
CA THR A 1239 -62.03 11.95 -12.22
C THR A 1239 -60.81 12.82 -12.37
N LEU A 1240 -59.64 12.18 -12.35
CA LEU A 1240 -58.44 12.73 -12.94
C LEU A 1240 -58.31 12.05 -14.32
N PRO A 1241 -58.18 12.81 -15.43
CA PRO A 1241 -57.93 12.24 -16.76
C PRO A 1241 -56.60 11.45 -16.85
N PHE A 1242 -55.81 11.44 -15.77
CA PHE A 1242 -54.55 10.74 -15.57
C PHE A 1242 -54.45 10.23 -14.13
N ILE A 1243 -54.03 8.98 -13.91
CA ILE A 1243 -53.70 8.48 -12.56
C ILE A 1243 -52.21 8.76 -12.31
N PHE A 1244 -51.92 9.59 -11.31
CA PHE A 1244 -50.56 9.88 -10.83
C PHE A 1244 -50.36 9.22 -9.47
N ILE A 1245 -49.36 8.35 -9.37
CA ILE A 1245 -48.93 7.78 -8.08
C ILE A 1245 -47.51 8.27 -7.86
N GLN A 1246 -47.33 9.22 -6.94
CA GLN A 1246 -46.02 9.73 -6.56
C GLN A 1246 -45.62 9.08 -5.23
N TYR A 1247 -44.57 8.25 -5.26
CA TYR A 1247 -43.99 7.67 -4.05
C TYR A 1247 -43.01 8.67 -3.42
N HIS A 1248 -43.27 9.12 -2.20
CA HIS A 1248 -42.27 9.80 -1.38
C HIS A 1248 -41.47 8.73 -0.61
N PHE A 1249 -40.18 8.57 -0.93
CA PHE A 1249 -39.22 7.79 -0.16
C PHE A 1249 -38.46 8.67 0.84
#